data_AF-A0A3D4JMN7-F1
#
_entry.id   AF-A0A3D4JMN7-F1
#
_cell.length_a   1.000
_cell.length_b   1.000
_cell.length_c   1.000
_cell.angle_alpha   90.00
_cell.angle_beta   90.00
_cell.angle_gamma   90.00
#
_symmetry.space_group_name_H-M   'P 1'
#
loop_
_entity.id
_entity.type
_entity.pdbx_description
1 polymer ?
#
loop_
_entity_poly.entity_id
_entity_poly.type
_entity_poly.pdbx_seq_one_letter_code
_entity_poly.pdbx_strand_id
1 'polypeptide(L)'
;MGTAKKNIAKVVAFCLTAASAITPITASAGQLLGETTFDKKGLPWHVCESTPGKMSFDISDGVYKMTIVNPGGASEGGEDRWDCQFRHRGLVMRSSDTYKLHFEMTPDKGGKFYTKIGNLAGDVEVWHNGNTGSNDFDQKWDCIPVSANQTYTMDCEFTPTKDVEVAEWAFHLGGDGQWTPGGCFEAGTNIVFDNMSLENTSRNDDDYVDAGEYVVTGVEVNQVGYYPNLQKQATVVVDAANAAPQEFKVVDKSGNTVYTGTTSSTIDDSDSGNFVQVADFSDFKDEGEGYTVVCGSQTSLSFNIGNWIYDGMFTNSMNYYYLNRSGIPIESKYITSGDPSTLENTKYVGHNPDKAYIQNEWKDDYASDGSDIDKSSGTLDVTGGWYDAGDHGKYVVNGGISVWTLNNMYERAVAVGNTTKMDDGGDIVIPESGNKYPDLLDETRVEMEFFLKMQRDDGMVYHKIHDYKWTALAVRPSEDELTRIVKPVTTAATLNVAATAAQSYRLWKGIDDDFANTCLAAAEKAYKAAKANPNELAPMSQDRGGGAYGDTEVSDDFYWAACELFAATGDETYHTDLKSYSDALKLTNKLDGGENCGSFSSFNWGCTAGLGTLTLLLNSKNLPADEVSTLQNSIVEIAQSYVDKEDEQGYGIPYQIASYTDKSYDGIINGYEWGSNSFVINNAIVMAYAYDITGKMEYISGASTAMDYILGRNPLEQSYITGYGEHATTYPHHRYWSYQLDPTFPMAPAGVLSGGPNSAMQDPWIKGMGYKVNTIAPQLCYLDHIESWSTNEVTINWNAPLAWVVSYLEDVAPTAEEGKKAPYIDGSVTPDPGDTTTTSVSESKPDDTTTTTKTTTVTTEKDPETSTTTGNGDPSKILWGDVTVDGAVDVRDVTLANQYYVKMNDISAQGLLNGDVIPDGVVDLKDLGQIKKYLIKVVKSLDPATLS
;
A
#
# COMPACT_ATOMS: atom_id res chain seq x y z
N MET A 1 23.81 -28.32 33.40
CA MET A 1 23.65 -29.47 34.33
C MET A 1 22.45 -29.18 35.22
N GLY A 2 21.46 -30.09 35.29
CA GLY A 2 20.37 -30.03 36.27
C GLY A 2 18.97 -29.81 35.70
N THR A 3 18.41 -30.86 35.10
CA THR A 3 17.01 -31.06 34.71
C THR A 3 16.07 -31.16 35.93
N ALA A 4 14.83 -30.65 35.82
CA ALA A 4 13.65 -31.28 36.46
C ALA A 4 12.33 -30.86 35.78
N LYS A 5 11.69 -31.84 35.12
CA LYS A 5 10.33 -31.80 34.58
C LYS A 5 9.30 -32.19 35.66
N LYS A 6 8.15 -31.51 35.63
CA LYS A 6 6.74 -31.95 35.73
C LYS A 6 6.28 -33.03 36.74
N ASN A 7 5.11 -32.71 37.32
CA ASN A 7 3.91 -33.54 37.64
C ASN A 7 3.59 -33.69 39.13
N ILE A 8 2.31 -33.46 39.49
CA ILE A 8 1.48 -34.44 40.23
C ILE A 8 -0.01 -34.13 40.02
N ALA A 9 -0.75 -35.24 39.93
CA ALA A 9 -2.12 -35.39 39.49
C ALA A 9 -3.18 -35.32 40.59
N LYS A 10 -4.42 -35.19 40.10
CA LYS A 10 -5.74 -35.34 40.73
C LYS A 10 -5.84 -36.44 41.80
N VAL A 11 -6.52 -36.12 42.92
CA VAL A 11 -7.28 -37.07 43.74
C VAL A 11 -8.64 -36.45 44.05
N VAL A 12 -9.71 -37.09 43.56
CA VAL A 12 -11.11 -36.81 43.89
C VAL A 12 -11.51 -37.75 45.03
N ALA A 13 -12.06 -37.20 46.12
CA ALA A 13 -12.78 -37.97 47.14
C ALA A 13 -14.18 -37.37 47.33
N PHE A 14 -15.20 -38.18 47.04
CA PHE A 14 -16.62 -37.88 47.19
C PHE A 14 -17.04 -38.01 48.66
N CYS A 15 -17.65 -36.98 49.23
CA CYS A 15 -18.54 -37.06 50.39
C CYS A 15 -19.76 -36.16 50.18
N LEU A 16 -20.92 -36.78 49.96
CA LEU A 16 -22.22 -36.13 49.84
C LEU A 16 -22.71 -35.64 51.21
N THR A 17 -22.95 -34.34 51.35
CA THR A 17 -24.01 -33.81 52.21
C THR A 17 -24.73 -32.69 51.46
N ALA A 18 -26.05 -32.82 51.34
CA ALA A 18 -26.92 -31.87 50.66
C ALA A 18 -27.05 -30.59 51.51
N ALA A 19 -26.40 -29.52 51.05
CA ALA A 19 -26.73 -28.15 51.41
C ALA A 19 -26.92 -27.39 50.10
N SER A 20 -27.97 -26.57 50.04
CA SER A 20 -28.39 -25.79 48.87
C SER A 20 -27.19 -25.14 48.17
N ALA A 21 -26.82 -25.65 46.98
CA ALA A 21 -25.79 -25.05 46.16
C ALA A 21 -26.33 -23.75 45.56
N ILE A 22 -26.00 -22.62 46.17
CA ILE A 22 -25.68 -21.44 45.37
C ILE A 22 -24.42 -21.88 44.64
N THR A 23 -24.54 -22.18 43.33
CA THR A 23 -23.36 -22.33 42.49
C THR A 23 -22.55 -21.04 42.68
N PRO A 24 -21.30 -21.09 43.18
CA PRO A 24 -20.44 -19.93 43.07
C PRO A 24 -20.41 -19.63 41.58
N ILE A 25 -20.83 -18.43 41.19
CA ILE A 25 -20.41 -17.87 39.92
C ILE A 25 -18.90 -17.99 40.00
N THR A 26 -18.32 -18.89 39.21
CA THR A 26 -16.88 -18.91 39.01
C THR A 26 -16.57 -17.53 38.47
N ALA A 27 -16.01 -16.66 39.31
CA ALA A 27 -15.42 -15.42 38.87
C ALA A 27 -14.38 -15.83 37.84
N SER A 28 -14.71 -15.66 36.57
CA SER A 28 -13.78 -15.82 35.49
C SER A 28 -13.01 -14.51 35.49
N ALA A 29 -11.83 -14.49 36.10
CA ALA A 29 -10.98 -13.32 36.05
C ALA A 29 -10.28 -13.32 34.70
N GLY A 30 -10.55 -12.32 33.86
CA GLY A 30 -9.95 -12.21 32.55
C GLY A 30 -8.77 -11.24 32.52
N GLN A 31 -7.65 -11.61 31.90
CA GLN A 31 -6.45 -10.77 31.73
C GLN A 31 -6.54 -9.96 30.42
N LEU A 32 -6.57 -8.64 30.53
CA LEU A 32 -6.81 -7.74 29.38
C LEU A 32 -5.54 -7.32 28.63
N LEU A 33 -4.34 -7.55 29.19
CA LEU A 33 -3.11 -6.96 28.62
C LEU A 33 -2.44 -7.79 27.51
N GLY A 34 -2.64 -9.10 27.51
CA GLY A 34 -1.86 -10.00 26.66
C GLY A 34 -0.44 -10.20 27.20
N GLU A 35 0.48 -9.30 26.85
CA GLU A 35 1.88 -9.36 27.31
C GLU A 35 2.04 -8.74 28.71
N THR A 36 2.66 -9.51 29.61
CA THR A 36 2.72 -9.21 31.04
C THR A 36 4.11 -9.30 31.64
N THR A 37 5.02 -10.07 31.02
CA THR A 37 6.36 -10.35 31.55
C THR A 37 7.49 -9.97 30.59
N PHE A 38 7.18 -9.65 29.34
CA PHE A 38 8.17 -9.18 28.35
C PHE A 38 9.30 -10.18 28.07
N ASP A 39 9.03 -11.49 28.22
CA ASP A 39 9.99 -12.58 28.01
C ASP A 39 10.49 -12.68 26.55
N LYS A 40 9.66 -12.22 25.60
CA LYS A 40 9.94 -12.32 24.16
C LYS A 40 9.66 -11.04 23.39
N LYS A 41 8.53 -10.40 23.66
CA LYS A 41 8.05 -9.19 22.98
C LYS A 41 7.58 -8.16 23.99
N GLY A 42 7.48 -6.91 23.56
CA GLY A 42 6.93 -5.80 24.32
C GLY A 42 5.45 -5.55 23.99
N LEU A 43 5.08 -5.75 22.73
CA LEU A 43 3.72 -5.48 22.26
C LEU A 43 2.66 -6.33 22.99
N PRO A 44 1.48 -5.76 23.25
CA PRO A 44 0.97 -4.45 22.78
C PRO A 44 1.46 -3.21 23.57
N TRP A 45 2.32 -3.37 24.58
CA TRP A 45 2.95 -2.23 25.24
C TRP A 45 4.00 -1.58 24.34
N HIS A 46 3.97 -0.24 24.26
CA HIS A 46 4.84 0.52 23.39
C HIS A 46 5.14 1.92 23.93
N VAL A 47 6.22 2.52 23.42
CA VAL A 47 6.55 3.91 23.64
C VAL A 47 5.74 4.83 22.70
N CYS A 48 5.34 5.99 23.20
CA CYS A 48 4.76 7.08 22.41
C CYS A 48 5.41 8.40 22.81
N GLU A 49 5.69 9.24 21.83
CA GLU A 49 6.47 10.47 21.99
C GLU A 49 5.77 11.63 21.28
N SER A 50 5.83 12.83 21.86
CA SER A 50 5.60 14.08 21.14
C SER A 50 6.87 14.93 21.17
N THR A 51 7.25 15.47 20.02
CA THR A 51 8.44 16.31 19.88
C THR A 51 8.41 17.46 20.89
N PRO A 52 9.52 17.73 21.60
CA PRO A 52 10.86 17.16 21.44
C PRO A 52 11.15 15.95 22.36
N GLY A 53 10.13 15.43 23.05
CA GLY A 53 10.21 14.19 23.81
C GLY A 53 10.76 13.05 22.96
N LYS A 54 11.67 12.27 23.56
CA LYS A 54 12.34 11.16 22.91
C LYS A 54 12.67 10.07 23.93
N MET A 55 12.37 8.84 23.56
CA MET A 55 12.76 7.65 24.29
C MET A 55 13.47 6.67 23.36
N SER A 56 14.16 5.73 23.98
CA SER A 56 14.55 4.47 23.37
C SER A 56 14.12 3.34 24.29
N PHE A 57 14.07 2.12 23.76
CA PHE A 57 13.75 0.96 24.57
C PHE A 57 14.50 -0.28 24.11
N ASP A 58 14.59 -1.23 25.03
CA ASP A 58 15.14 -2.56 24.82
C ASP A 58 14.30 -3.57 25.59
N ILE A 59 13.82 -4.58 24.86
CA ILE A 59 13.20 -5.78 25.45
C ILE A 59 14.30 -6.83 25.53
N SER A 60 14.75 -7.11 26.76
CA SER A 60 15.78 -8.10 27.06
C SER A 60 15.69 -8.52 28.52
N ASP A 61 16.15 -9.74 28.82
CA ASP A 61 16.17 -10.32 30.16
C ASP A 61 14.78 -10.43 30.83
N GLY A 62 13.71 -10.53 30.04
CA GLY A 62 12.34 -10.64 30.56
C GLY A 62 11.81 -9.37 31.20
N VAL A 63 12.19 -8.21 30.68
CA VAL A 63 11.67 -6.91 31.13
C VAL A 63 11.61 -5.92 29.96
N TYR A 64 10.80 -4.87 30.10
CA TYR A 64 10.77 -3.73 29.18
C TYR A 64 11.63 -2.59 29.75
N LYS A 65 12.82 -2.37 29.18
CA LYS A 65 13.75 -1.31 29.63
C LYS A 65 13.60 -0.10 28.71
N MET A 66 13.23 1.05 29.25
CA MET A 66 13.17 2.31 28.52
C MET A 66 14.25 3.27 29.00
N THR A 67 14.68 4.16 28.11
CA THR A 67 15.55 5.29 28.43
C THR A 67 14.85 6.58 28.02
N ILE A 68 14.75 7.55 28.94
CA ILE A 68 14.37 8.92 28.60
C ILE A 68 15.56 9.58 27.90
N VAL A 69 15.50 9.73 26.58
CA VAL A 69 16.57 10.36 25.79
C VAL A 69 16.45 11.88 25.88
N ASN A 70 15.25 12.41 25.65
CA ASN A 70 14.87 13.78 25.90
C ASN A 70 13.51 13.77 26.62
N PRO A 71 13.36 14.35 27.82
CA PRO A 71 12.08 14.37 28.49
C PRO A 71 11.03 15.23 27.77
N GLY A 72 11.42 16.18 26.92
CA GLY A 72 10.53 17.19 26.37
C GLY A 72 10.10 18.19 27.46
N GLY A 73 8.83 18.57 27.44
CA GLY A 73 8.23 19.56 28.33
C GLY A 73 8.35 20.98 27.81
N ALA A 74 7.56 21.87 28.38
CA ALA A 74 7.46 23.28 27.99
C ALA A 74 8.82 24.00 28.02
N SER A 75 9.74 23.63 28.92
CA SER A 75 11.07 24.24 28.98
C SER A 75 11.99 23.86 27.81
N GLU A 76 11.73 22.73 27.15
CA GLU A 76 12.49 22.24 26.00
C GLU A 76 11.73 22.42 24.67
N GLY A 77 10.58 23.10 24.69
CA GLY A 77 9.74 23.35 23.50
C GLY A 77 8.63 22.32 23.25
N GLY A 78 8.44 21.38 24.19
CA GLY A 78 7.32 20.43 24.23
C GLY A 78 6.11 20.98 24.96
N GLU A 79 5.32 20.09 25.56
CA GLU A 79 4.07 20.44 26.25
C GLU A 79 4.13 20.18 27.76
N ASP A 80 4.26 18.91 28.17
CA ASP A 80 4.24 18.47 29.58
C ASP A 80 4.72 17.00 29.69
N ARG A 81 4.41 16.34 30.80
CA ARG A 81 4.73 14.94 31.10
C ARG A 81 4.32 13.90 30.06
N TRP A 82 3.36 14.20 29.18
CA TRP A 82 2.91 13.29 28.13
C TRP A 82 3.81 13.33 26.88
N ASP A 83 4.85 14.15 26.87
CA ASP A 83 5.85 14.13 25.78
C ASP A 83 6.60 12.80 25.68
N CYS A 84 6.68 12.06 26.78
CA CYS A 84 7.19 10.70 26.81
C CYS A 84 6.19 9.78 27.51
N GLN A 85 5.67 8.76 26.81
CA GLN A 85 4.65 7.85 27.32
C GLN A 85 5.00 6.38 27.10
N PHE A 86 4.66 5.53 28.06
CA PHE A 86 4.61 4.08 27.89
C PHE A 86 3.17 3.63 28.04
N ARG A 87 2.61 2.97 27.02
CA ARG A 87 1.16 2.72 26.99
C ARG A 87 0.77 1.40 26.33
N HIS A 88 -0.45 0.99 26.65
CA HIS A 88 -1.20 -0.13 26.08
C HIS A 88 -2.56 0.40 25.58
N ARG A 89 -3.06 -0.08 24.44
CA ARG A 89 -4.29 0.37 23.78
C ARG A 89 -5.23 -0.79 23.48
N GLY A 90 -6.50 -0.47 23.22
CA GLY A 90 -7.53 -1.44 22.82
C GLY A 90 -8.23 -2.11 24.01
N LEU A 91 -8.19 -1.47 25.18
CA LEU A 91 -8.83 -1.98 26.39
C LEU A 91 -10.32 -1.63 26.41
N VAL A 92 -11.17 -2.55 26.84
CA VAL A 92 -12.60 -2.29 27.06
C VAL A 92 -12.88 -2.15 28.55
N MET A 93 -13.34 -0.97 28.97
CA MET A 93 -13.63 -0.67 30.37
C MET A 93 -15.13 -0.52 30.58
N ARG A 94 -15.70 -1.24 31.56
CA ARG A 94 -17.13 -1.18 31.88
C ARG A 94 -17.35 -0.73 33.31
N SER A 95 -18.24 0.24 33.48
CA SER A 95 -18.67 0.75 34.78
C SER A 95 -19.44 -0.27 35.63
N SER A 96 -19.92 -1.34 35.02
CA SER A 96 -20.57 -2.45 35.72
C SER A 96 -19.59 -3.43 36.38
N ASP A 97 -18.30 -3.34 36.05
CA ASP A 97 -17.32 -4.37 36.35
C ASP A 97 -16.24 -3.88 37.33
N THR A 98 -15.60 -4.82 38.00
CA THR A 98 -14.46 -4.57 38.91
C THR A 98 -13.19 -5.12 38.32
N TYR A 99 -12.13 -4.30 38.34
CA TYR A 99 -10.83 -4.61 37.76
C TYR A 99 -9.77 -4.61 38.84
N LYS A 100 -8.85 -5.57 38.77
CA LYS A 100 -7.64 -5.64 39.59
C LYS A 100 -6.43 -5.34 38.71
N LEU A 101 -5.64 -4.38 39.11
CA LEU A 101 -4.47 -3.92 38.36
C LEU A 101 -3.20 -4.14 39.18
N HIS A 102 -2.15 -4.58 38.49
CA HIS A 102 -0.79 -4.72 39.03
C HIS A 102 0.27 -4.25 38.03
N PHE A 103 1.34 -3.62 38.52
CA PHE A 103 2.56 -3.38 37.75
C PHE A 103 3.77 -3.19 38.66
N GLU A 104 4.96 -3.45 38.12
CA GLU A 104 6.24 -3.11 38.74
C GLU A 104 7.03 -2.15 37.86
N MET A 105 7.55 -1.08 38.47
CA MET A 105 8.38 -0.08 37.79
C MET A 105 9.64 0.20 38.61
N THR A 106 10.82 0.10 38.00
CA THR A 106 12.11 0.37 38.65
C THR A 106 12.92 1.38 37.85
N PRO A 107 13.03 2.64 38.31
CA PRO A 107 13.91 3.62 37.66
C PRO A 107 15.32 3.58 38.28
N ASP A 108 16.36 3.78 37.48
CA ASP A 108 17.75 3.86 37.97
C ASP A 108 18.07 5.18 38.68
N LYS A 109 17.29 6.23 38.38
CA LYS A 109 17.29 7.54 39.04
C LYS A 109 15.93 7.84 39.66
N GLY A 110 15.91 8.67 40.72
CA GLY A 110 14.67 9.08 41.36
C GLY A 110 13.89 10.06 40.48
N GLY A 111 12.57 10.06 40.59
CA GLY A 111 11.72 10.92 39.78
C GLY A 111 10.26 10.83 40.23
N LYS A 112 9.35 11.10 39.31
CA LYS A 112 7.91 10.95 39.52
C LYS A 112 7.23 10.57 38.21
N PHE A 113 6.05 9.97 38.27
CA PHE A 113 5.28 9.62 37.08
C PHE A 113 3.78 9.79 37.31
N TYR A 114 3.00 9.84 36.24
CA TYR A 114 1.55 9.81 36.29
C TYR A 114 1.05 8.61 35.49
N THR A 115 0.01 7.91 35.93
CA THR A 115 -0.57 6.81 35.16
C THR A 115 -2.10 6.82 35.20
N LYS A 116 -2.73 6.54 34.05
CA LYS A 116 -4.19 6.56 33.86
C LYS A 116 -4.68 5.43 32.96
N ILE A 117 -5.95 5.07 33.13
CA ILE A 117 -6.75 4.34 32.13
C ILE A 117 -7.87 5.27 31.68
N GLY A 118 -7.96 5.51 30.37
CA GLY A 118 -8.91 6.48 29.81
C GLY A 118 -9.10 6.32 28.31
N ASN A 119 -9.94 7.15 27.70
CA ASN A 119 -10.10 7.15 26.25
C ASN A 119 -8.88 7.74 25.53
N LEU A 120 -8.78 7.49 24.22
CA LEU A 120 -7.67 7.96 23.40
C LEU A 120 -7.61 9.50 23.24
N ALA A 121 -8.75 10.19 23.37
CA ALA A 121 -8.80 11.66 23.32
C ALA A 121 -8.22 12.32 24.59
N GLY A 122 -8.02 11.56 25.66
CA GLY A 122 -7.44 12.06 26.92
C GLY A 122 -8.35 12.95 27.76
N ASP A 123 -9.61 13.12 27.37
CA ASP A 123 -10.61 13.91 28.10
C ASP A 123 -11.51 13.08 29.03
N VAL A 124 -11.38 11.75 28.98
CA VAL A 124 -12.03 10.81 29.89
C VAL A 124 -10.99 9.92 30.55
N GLU A 125 -10.89 10.00 31.87
CA GLU A 125 -10.18 9.04 32.71
C GLU A 125 -11.17 8.24 33.55
N VAL A 126 -11.04 6.91 33.51
CA VAL A 126 -11.85 6.00 34.32
C VAL A 126 -11.05 5.41 35.49
N TRP A 127 -9.74 5.61 35.49
CA TRP A 127 -8.83 5.31 36.60
C TRP A 127 -7.52 6.11 36.46
N HIS A 128 -6.90 6.48 37.59
CA HIS A 128 -5.53 7.00 37.62
C HIS A 128 -4.86 6.79 38.99
N ASN A 129 -3.52 6.74 39.02
CA ASN A 129 -2.67 6.79 40.22
C ASN A 129 -3.10 5.92 41.42
N GLY A 130 -3.62 4.72 41.17
CA GLY A 130 -4.07 3.81 42.24
C GLY A 130 -5.33 4.26 42.97
N ASN A 131 -6.12 5.16 42.38
CA ASN A 131 -7.37 5.64 42.94
C ASN A 131 -8.45 4.54 42.92
N THR A 132 -8.95 4.18 44.09
CA THR A 132 -9.96 3.12 44.28
C THR A 132 -11.37 3.66 44.57
N GLY A 133 -11.58 4.98 44.51
CA GLY A 133 -12.85 5.64 44.80
C GLY A 133 -13.49 6.32 43.59
N SER A 134 -14.81 6.19 43.43
CA SER A 134 -15.58 6.64 42.24
C SER A 134 -15.74 8.16 42.05
N ASN A 135 -15.14 9.00 42.90
CA ASN A 135 -15.45 10.43 42.96
C ASN A 135 -14.31 11.38 42.54
N ASP A 136 -13.13 10.86 42.18
CA ASP A 136 -11.89 11.67 42.02
C ASP A 136 -11.19 11.45 40.66
N PHE A 137 -11.82 10.70 39.72
CA PHE A 137 -11.21 10.36 38.43
C PHE A 137 -10.99 11.52 37.45
N ASP A 138 -11.50 12.72 37.74
CA ASP A 138 -11.18 13.96 36.99
C ASP A 138 -10.56 15.05 37.89
N GLN A 139 -10.24 14.74 39.15
CA GLN A 139 -9.95 15.75 40.18
C GLN A 139 -8.51 15.74 40.72
N LYS A 140 -7.69 14.72 40.42
CA LYS A 140 -6.26 14.70 40.81
C LYS A 140 -5.30 14.29 39.69
N TRP A 141 -4.39 15.22 39.39
CA TRP A 141 -3.36 15.08 38.35
C TRP A 141 -1.95 14.96 38.95
N ASP A 142 -1.84 14.71 40.26
CA ASP A 142 -0.57 14.66 40.98
C ASP A 142 0.28 13.45 40.56
N CYS A 143 1.57 13.64 40.33
CA CYS A 143 2.47 12.53 40.03
C CYS A 143 2.88 11.74 41.29
N ILE A 144 3.10 10.44 41.13
CA ILE A 144 3.62 9.52 42.14
C ILE A 144 5.15 9.65 42.21
N PRO A 145 5.74 9.99 43.37
CA PRO A 145 7.19 10.04 43.52
C PRO A 145 7.79 8.63 43.66
N VAL A 146 8.97 8.42 43.06
CA VAL A 146 9.70 7.15 43.10
C VAL A 146 11.19 7.37 43.37
N SER A 147 11.82 6.42 44.06
CA SER A 147 13.22 6.49 44.44
C SER A 147 14.11 5.74 43.44
N ALA A 148 15.33 6.23 43.26
CA ALA A 148 16.36 5.56 42.46
C ALA A 148 16.60 4.12 42.93
N ASN A 149 16.66 3.18 41.98
CA ASN A 149 16.96 1.76 42.18
C ASN A 149 16.04 1.05 43.18
N GLN A 150 14.79 1.53 43.33
CA GLN A 150 13.76 0.88 44.13
C GLN A 150 12.57 0.53 43.24
N THR A 151 12.19 -0.74 43.23
CA THR A 151 10.97 -1.19 42.55
C THR A 151 9.76 -0.60 43.25
N TYR A 152 9.00 0.18 42.49
CA TYR A 152 7.66 0.61 42.85
C TYR A 152 6.66 -0.44 42.38
N THR A 153 5.85 -0.95 43.30
CA THR A 153 4.79 -1.92 43.01
C THR A 153 3.44 -1.28 43.28
N MET A 154 2.52 -1.41 42.33
CA MET A 154 1.13 -1.03 42.51
C MET A 154 0.24 -2.25 42.48
N ASP A 155 -0.62 -2.37 43.49
CA ASP A 155 -1.76 -3.28 43.49
C ASP A 155 -3.01 -2.47 43.81
N CYS A 156 -4.01 -2.49 42.94
CA CYS A 156 -5.28 -1.83 43.22
C CYS A 156 -6.47 -2.57 42.63
N GLU A 157 -7.64 -2.34 43.22
CA GLU A 157 -8.93 -2.80 42.71
C GLU A 157 -9.83 -1.58 42.52
N PHE A 158 -10.46 -1.46 41.35
CA PHE A 158 -11.30 -0.30 41.03
C PHE A 158 -12.49 -0.69 40.15
N THR A 159 -13.49 0.21 40.12
CA THR A 159 -14.63 0.14 39.21
C THR A 159 -14.67 1.42 38.38
N PRO A 160 -14.64 1.34 37.04
CA PRO A 160 -14.75 2.50 36.15
C PRO A 160 -15.99 3.35 36.46
N THR A 161 -15.91 4.66 36.27
CA THR A 161 -17.10 5.55 36.43
C THR A 161 -18.06 5.52 35.26
N LYS A 162 -17.60 5.13 34.07
CA LYS A 162 -18.38 5.03 32.84
C LYS A 162 -17.78 3.97 31.93
N ASP A 163 -18.54 3.58 30.92
CA ASP A 163 -18.07 2.64 29.90
C ASP A 163 -17.16 3.36 28.90
N VAL A 164 -16.09 2.69 28.48
CA VAL A 164 -15.14 3.16 27.45
C VAL A 164 -14.82 1.96 26.56
N GLU A 165 -15.26 2.02 25.32
CA GLU A 165 -15.11 0.92 24.34
C GLU A 165 -13.67 0.81 23.81
N VAL A 166 -12.93 1.92 23.73
CA VAL A 166 -11.52 1.96 23.33
C VAL A 166 -10.74 2.80 24.34
N ALA A 167 -10.19 2.13 25.33
CA ALA A 167 -9.35 2.72 26.36
C ALA A 167 -7.86 2.42 26.13
N GLU A 168 -7.02 3.27 26.69
CA GLU A 168 -5.58 3.05 26.84
C GLU A 168 -5.21 3.06 28.33
N TRP A 169 -4.18 2.29 28.68
CA TRP A 169 -3.45 2.45 29.94
C TRP A 169 -2.12 3.11 29.64
N ALA A 170 -1.91 4.34 30.12
CA ALA A 170 -0.71 5.12 29.85
C ALA A 170 0.07 5.46 31.13
N PHE A 171 1.40 5.53 30.99
CA PHE A 171 2.35 6.08 31.95
C PHE A 171 2.98 7.32 31.33
N HIS A 172 2.83 8.48 31.96
CA HIS A 172 3.39 9.76 31.53
C HIS A 172 4.70 10.04 32.28
N LEU A 173 5.79 10.14 31.53
CA LEU A 173 7.18 10.08 32.01
C LEU A 173 8.04 11.28 31.58
N GLY A 174 7.46 12.22 30.82
CA GLY A 174 8.15 13.33 30.16
C GLY A 174 8.46 14.55 31.03
N GLY A 175 8.64 15.69 30.37
CA GLY A 175 9.20 16.91 30.91
C GLY A 175 8.23 17.76 31.71
N ASP A 176 8.65 18.99 32.01
CA ASP A 176 7.88 19.92 32.81
C ASP A 176 6.74 20.57 32.01
N GLY A 177 5.71 21.03 32.71
CA GLY A 177 4.63 21.78 32.11
C GLY A 177 3.68 22.33 33.16
N GLN A 178 2.51 22.78 32.73
CA GLN A 178 1.50 23.38 33.60
C GLN A 178 1.13 22.46 34.78
N TRP A 179 1.04 21.15 34.52
CA TRP A 179 0.56 20.16 35.50
C TRP A 179 1.69 19.37 36.16
N THR A 180 2.92 19.49 35.63
CA THR A 180 4.08 18.77 36.15
C THR A 180 5.28 19.69 36.34
N PRO A 181 5.26 20.65 37.30
CA PRO A 181 6.42 21.50 37.55
C PRO A 181 7.68 20.67 37.85
N GLY A 182 8.76 20.92 37.09
CA GLY A 182 10.05 20.24 37.22
C GLY A 182 10.17 18.88 36.51
N GLY A 183 9.16 18.44 35.77
CA GLY A 183 9.19 17.21 34.96
C GLY A 183 9.12 15.91 35.75
N CYS A 184 8.87 14.79 35.06
CA CYS A 184 8.77 13.45 35.65
C CYS A 184 10.16 12.83 35.89
N PHE A 185 10.95 12.68 34.83
CA PHE A 185 12.30 12.12 34.85
C PHE A 185 13.26 12.97 34.03
N GLU A 186 14.53 12.99 34.44
CA GLU A 186 15.59 13.67 33.66
C GLU A 186 16.09 12.80 32.51
N ALA A 187 16.73 13.44 31.52
CA ALA A 187 17.41 12.73 30.44
C ALA A 187 18.45 11.72 30.94
N GLY A 188 18.57 10.60 30.21
CA GLY A 188 19.41 9.45 30.56
C GLY A 188 18.89 8.61 31.73
N THR A 189 17.65 8.80 32.18
CA THR A 189 17.03 7.90 33.18
C THR A 189 16.59 6.62 32.49
N ASN A 190 16.97 5.46 33.04
CA ASN A 190 16.47 4.16 32.63
C ASN A 190 15.32 3.73 33.54
N ILE A 191 14.23 3.25 32.94
CA ILE A 191 13.03 2.81 33.65
C ILE A 191 12.69 1.40 33.18
N VAL A 192 12.61 0.48 34.12
CA VAL A 192 12.28 -0.92 33.85
C VAL A 192 10.83 -1.18 34.25
N PHE A 193 10.04 -1.74 33.34
CA PHE A 193 8.70 -2.24 33.59
C PHE A 193 8.69 -3.77 33.52
N ASP A 194 7.95 -4.39 34.42
CA ASP A 194 7.74 -5.83 34.49
C ASP A 194 6.44 -6.15 35.25
N ASN A 195 6.00 -7.40 35.19
CA ASN A 195 4.87 -7.95 35.94
C ASN A 195 3.61 -7.08 35.77
N MET A 196 3.22 -6.80 34.54
CA MET A 196 2.02 -6.01 34.23
C MET A 196 0.77 -6.90 34.34
N SER A 197 -0.32 -6.40 34.91
CA SER A 197 -1.61 -7.11 34.92
C SER A 197 -2.79 -6.14 35.00
N LEU A 198 -3.83 -6.39 34.20
CA LEU A 198 -5.14 -5.79 34.33
C LEU A 198 -6.20 -6.89 34.19
N GLU A 199 -6.73 -7.34 35.33
CA GLU A 199 -7.71 -8.41 35.39
C GLU A 199 -9.12 -7.86 35.57
N ASN A 200 -10.05 -8.14 34.64
CA ASN A 200 -11.47 -8.00 34.90
C ASN A 200 -11.90 -9.14 35.83
N THR A 201 -12.15 -8.83 37.10
CA THR A 201 -12.50 -9.84 38.11
C THR A 201 -13.97 -10.28 38.04
N SER A 202 -14.78 -9.56 37.25
CA SER A 202 -16.22 -9.80 37.12
C SER A 202 -16.55 -10.78 36.01
N ARG A 203 -15.71 -10.86 34.96
CA ARG A 203 -15.90 -11.68 33.76
C ARG A 203 -14.61 -11.76 32.93
N ASN A 204 -14.61 -12.60 31.90
CA ASN A 204 -13.44 -12.85 31.07
C ASN A 204 -13.71 -12.88 29.55
N ASP A 205 -14.88 -12.38 29.12
CA ASP A 205 -15.21 -12.15 27.72
C ASP A 205 -14.37 -11.03 27.08
N ASP A 206 -13.70 -10.20 27.90
CA ASP A 206 -12.68 -9.22 27.46
C ASP A 206 -11.24 -9.71 27.62
N ASP A 207 -11.04 -11.02 27.85
CA ASP A 207 -9.70 -11.59 27.83
C ASP A 207 -8.95 -11.12 26.58
N TYR A 208 -7.70 -10.71 26.73
CA TYR A 208 -6.87 -10.40 25.58
C TYR A 208 -6.81 -11.64 24.69
N VAL A 209 -7.30 -11.49 23.47
CA VAL A 209 -7.22 -12.53 22.45
C VAL A 209 -5.96 -12.27 21.64
N ASP A 210 -4.91 -13.05 21.88
CA ASP A 210 -3.80 -13.08 20.93
C ASP A 210 -4.34 -13.65 19.62
N ALA A 211 -4.22 -12.88 18.53
CA ALA A 211 -4.60 -13.32 17.19
C ALA A 211 -3.84 -14.60 16.78
N GLY A 212 -2.75 -14.92 17.50
CA GLY A 212 -1.82 -16.00 17.17
C GLY A 212 -0.87 -15.56 16.07
N GLU A 213 0.32 -16.14 16.05
CA GLU A 213 1.22 -15.96 14.91
C GLU A 213 0.63 -16.71 13.71
N TYR A 214 0.61 -16.04 12.56
CA TYR A 214 0.30 -16.70 11.30
C TYR A 214 1.29 -17.85 11.08
N VAL A 215 0.77 -19.02 10.71
CA VAL A 215 1.59 -20.21 10.48
C VAL A 215 1.71 -20.42 8.99
N VAL A 216 2.88 -20.10 8.44
CA VAL A 216 3.22 -20.33 7.03
C VAL A 216 3.06 -21.80 6.65
N THR A 217 2.61 -22.05 5.42
CA THR A 217 2.38 -23.42 4.95
C THR A 217 3.66 -24.24 4.74
N GLY A 218 4.79 -23.56 4.50
CA GLY A 218 6.06 -24.17 4.10
C GLY A 218 6.12 -24.56 2.62
N VAL A 219 5.10 -24.20 1.84
CA VAL A 219 5.08 -24.26 0.38
C VAL A 219 4.49 -22.94 -0.14
N GLU A 220 5.34 -21.94 -0.25
CA GLU A 220 4.97 -20.57 -0.59
C GLU A 220 4.78 -20.41 -2.10
N VAL A 221 3.70 -19.75 -2.49
CA VAL A 221 3.24 -19.57 -3.87
C VAL A 221 2.81 -18.12 -4.08
N ASN A 222 2.65 -17.72 -5.34
CA ASN A 222 1.84 -16.56 -5.67
C ASN A 222 0.38 -16.88 -5.31
N GLN A 223 -0.17 -16.17 -4.31
CA GLN A 223 -1.51 -16.43 -3.76
C GLN A 223 -2.64 -16.02 -4.69
N VAL A 224 -2.33 -15.28 -5.76
CA VAL A 224 -3.32 -14.94 -6.80
C VAL A 224 -3.28 -15.97 -7.91
N GLY A 225 -2.10 -16.19 -8.50
CA GLY A 225 -1.93 -17.17 -9.56
C GLY A 225 -0.79 -16.91 -10.53
N TYR A 226 -0.75 -17.70 -11.59
CA TYR A 226 0.31 -17.71 -12.59
C TYR A 226 -0.24 -17.63 -14.03
N TYR A 227 0.47 -16.93 -14.90
CA TYR A 227 0.16 -16.93 -16.33
C TYR A 227 0.50 -18.28 -16.98
N PRO A 228 -0.35 -18.84 -17.87
CA PRO A 228 -0.15 -20.19 -18.44
C PRO A 228 1.17 -20.39 -19.17
N ASN A 229 1.70 -19.34 -19.82
CA ASN A 229 2.90 -19.43 -20.66
C ASN A 229 4.18 -18.92 -20.01
N LEU A 230 4.12 -18.39 -18.79
CA LEU A 230 5.28 -17.91 -18.05
C LEU A 230 5.76 -18.92 -17.02
N GLN A 231 6.88 -18.61 -16.38
CA GLN A 231 7.46 -19.40 -15.30
C GLN A 231 6.50 -19.50 -14.11
N LYS A 232 6.45 -20.67 -13.47
CA LYS A 232 5.57 -20.96 -12.33
C LYS A 232 6.35 -21.77 -11.30
N GLN A 233 6.59 -21.16 -10.16
CA GLN A 233 7.44 -21.73 -9.13
C GLN A 233 6.81 -21.54 -7.75
N ALA A 234 6.91 -22.60 -6.94
CA ALA A 234 6.67 -22.54 -5.50
C ALA A 234 8.00 -22.73 -4.76
N THR A 235 8.14 -22.07 -3.63
CA THR A 235 9.28 -22.28 -2.72
C THR A 235 8.86 -23.28 -1.65
N VAL A 236 9.68 -24.30 -1.41
CA VAL A 236 9.41 -25.35 -0.40
C VAL A 236 10.46 -25.24 0.69
N VAL A 237 10.03 -24.92 1.92
CA VAL A 237 10.92 -24.83 3.08
C VAL A 237 11.28 -26.23 3.58
N VAL A 238 12.58 -26.46 3.81
CA VAL A 238 13.12 -27.75 4.27
C VAL A 238 13.98 -27.61 5.53
N ASP A 239 14.03 -28.66 6.35
CA ASP A 239 14.71 -28.62 7.66
C ASP A 239 16.25 -28.65 7.60
N ALA A 240 16.86 -28.88 6.43
CA ALA A 240 18.30 -29.12 6.33
C ALA A 240 18.92 -28.64 5.01
N ALA A 241 20.11 -28.04 5.11
CA ALA A 241 20.93 -27.55 4.01
C ALA A 241 21.26 -28.57 2.90
N ASN A 242 21.18 -29.87 3.21
CA ASN A 242 21.46 -30.95 2.27
C ASN A 242 20.26 -31.90 2.13
N ALA A 243 19.04 -31.38 2.29
CA ALA A 243 17.84 -32.15 2.05
C ALA A 243 17.85 -32.68 0.61
N ALA A 244 17.48 -33.94 0.42
CA ALA A 244 17.32 -34.49 -0.92
C ALA A 244 16.15 -33.79 -1.63
N PRO A 245 16.22 -33.61 -2.95
CA PRO A 245 15.06 -33.20 -3.75
C PRO A 245 13.84 -34.07 -3.43
N GLN A 246 12.67 -33.42 -3.30
CA GLN A 246 11.41 -34.04 -2.91
C GLN A 246 10.47 -34.16 -4.11
N GLU A 247 9.61 -35.18 -4.10
CA GLU A 247 8.49 -35.22 -5.05
C GLU A 247 7.42 -34.22 -4.62
N PHE A 248 6.92 -33.44 -5.56
CA PHE A 248 5.78 -32.55 -5.35
C PHE A 248 4.67 -32.81 -6.36
N LYS A 249 3.47 -32.33 -6.06
CA LYS A 249 2.27 -32.45 -6.89
C LYS A 249 1.57 -31.11 -6.98
N VAL A 250 1.04 -30.78 -8.17
CA VAL A 250 -0.02 -29.77 -8.29
C VAL A 250 -1.35 -30.51 -8.25
N VAL A 251 -2.25 -30.02 -7.40
CA VAL A 251 -3.55 -30.63 -7.13
C VAL A 251 -4.65 -29.62 -7.47
N ASP A 252 -5.68 -30.05 -8.20
CA ASP A 252 -6.84 -29.21 -8.52
C ASP A 252 -7.77 -29.04 -7.30
N LYS A 253 -8.75 -28.14 -7.40
CA LYS A 253 -9.75 -27.91 -6.34
C LYS A 253 -10.61 -29.12 -5.96
N SER A 254 -10.60 -30.19 -6.78
CA SER A 254 -11.31 -31.45 -6.50
C SER A 254 -10.42 -32.48 -5.79
N GLY A 255 -9.14 -32.15 -5.54
CA GLY A 255 -8.16 -33.04 -4.92
C GLY A 255 -7.47 -33.98 -5.90
N ASN A 256 -7.62 -33.80 -7.22
CA ASN A 256 -6.93 -34.62 -8.21
C ASN A 256 -5.53 -34.07 -8.47
N THR A 257 -4.53 -34.95 -8.50
CA THR A 257 -3.20 -34.59 -9.00
C THR A 257 -3.25 -34.35 -10.51
N VAL A 258 -2.88 -33.14 -10.93
CA VAL A 258 -2.86 -32.71 -12.34
C VAL A 258 -1.44 -32.55 -12.88
N TYR A 259 -0.45 -32.36 -12.01
CA TYR A 259 0.96 -32.31 -12.36
C TYR A 259 1.82 -32.92 -11.24
N THR A 260 2.98 -33.44 -11.59
CA THR A 260 3.97 -33.97 -10.63
C THR A 260 5.37 -33.57 -11.06
N GLY A 261 6.24 -33.27 -10.11
CA GLY A 261 7.63 -32.98 -10.39
C GLY A 261 8.54 -33.35 -9.22
N THR A 262 9.82 -33.00 -9.37
CA THR A 262 10.80 -33.08 -8.29
C THR A 262 11.36 -31.69 -8.06
N THR A 263 11.50 -31.30 -6.79
CA THR A 263 12.06 -30.00 -6.43
C THR A 263 13.53 -29.88 -6.85
N SER A 264 14.07 -28.67 -6.83
CA SER A 264 15.50 -28.41 -7.06
C SER A 264 16.38 -28.93 -5.91
N SER A 265 17.70 -28.78 -6.06
CA SER A 265 18.62 -28.89 -4.93
C SER A 265 18.37 -27.79 -3.90
N THR A 266 18.67 -28.07 -2.64
CA THR A 266 18.52 -27.09 -1.56
C THR A 266 19.38 -25.84 -1.79
N ILE A 267 18.75 -24.68 -1.59
CA ILE A 267 19.35 -23.34 -1.54
C ILE A 267 19.40 -22.94 -0.06
N ASP A 268 20.55 -22.41 0.38
CA ASP A 268 20.71 -21.75 1.68
C ASP A 268 20.42 -20.25 1.48
N ASP A 269 19.17 -19.86 1.74
CA ASP A 269 18.68 -18.53 1.44
C ASP A 269 18.91 -17.59 2.63
N SER A 270 19.98 -16.80 2.58
CA SER A 270 20.37 -15.93 3.69
C SER A 270 19.36 -14.82 3.98
N ASP A 271 18.62 -14.38 2.97
CA ASP A 271 17.71 -13.24 3.06
C ASP A 271 16.43 -13.61 3.83
N SER A 272 15.98 -14.87 3.74
CA SER A 272 14.90 -15.44 4.56
C SER A 272 15.38 -16.19 5.81
N GLY A 273 16.64 -16.62 5.82
CA GLY A 273 17.19 -17.53 6.83
C GLY A 273 16.66 -18.96 6.72
N ASN A 274 16.10 -19.35 5.57
CA ASN A 274 15.54 -20.68 5.33
C ASN A 274 16.47 -21.52 4.44
N PHE A 275 16.40 -22.84 4.61
CA PHE A 275 16.80 -23.76 3.56
C PHE A 275 15.58 -24.04 2.70
N VAL A 276 15.68 -23.85 1.39
CA VAL A 276 14.53 -24.00 0.50
C VAL A 276 14.87 -24.82 -0.74
N GLN A 277 13.84 -25.37 -1.37
CA GLN A 277 13.92 -25.99 -2.69
C GLN A 277 12.83 -25.42 -3.58
N VAL A 278 13.07 -25.30 -4.88
CA VAL A 278 12.12 -24.74 -5.84
C VAL A 278 11.32 -25.88 -6.48
N ALA A 279 10.00 -25.81 -6.42
CA ALA A 279 9.08 -26.67 -7.15
C ALA A 279 8.65 -25.96 -8.45
N ASP A 280 9.29 -26.31 -9.56
CA ASP A 280 9.00 -25.71 -10.87
C ASP A 280 7.96 -26.53 -11.64
N PHE A 281 6.82 -25.90 -11.92
CA PHE A 281 5.72 -26.46 -12.69
C PHE A 281 5.37 -25.60 -13.90
N SER A 282 6.37 -24.90 -14.46
CA SER A 282 6.21 -24.00 -15.61
C SER A 282 5.65 -24.72 -16.85
N ASP A 283 5.96 -26.01 -17.01
CA ASP A 283 5.45 -26.88 -18.08
C ASP A 283 3.94 -27.16 -17.97
N PHE A 284 3.34 -26.97 -16.78
CA PHE A 284 1.90 -27.10 -16.58
C PHE A 284 1.19 -25.82 -17.04
N LYS A 285 0.26 -25.98 -17.98
CA LYS A 285 -0.42 -24.86 -18.67
C LYS A 285 -1.94 -24.90 -18.59
N ASP A 286 -2.51 -25.94 -17.98
CA ASP A 286 -3.96 -26.05 -17.92
C ASP A 286 -4.50 -24.94 -17.02
N GLU A 287 -5.36 -24.11 -17.59
CA GLU A 287 -6.02 -23.03 -16.86
C GLU A 287 -7.04 -23.57 -15.88
N GLY A 288 -7.20 -22.89 -14.75
CA GLY A 288 -8.12 -23.26 -13.70
C GLY A 288 -7.94 -22.48 -12.41
N GLU A 289 -8.76 -22.84 -11.43
CA GLU A 289 -8.85 -22.14 -10.15
C GLU A 289 -8.62 -23.09 -8.98
N GLY A 290 -8.07 -22.55 -7.90
CA GLY A 290 -7.93 -23.27 -6.63
C GLY A 290 -6.96 -24.44 -6.70
N TYR A 291 -5.87 -24.28 -7.47
CA TYR A 291 -4.75 -25.20 -7.44
C TYR A 291 -3.97 -25.08 -6.13
N THR A 292 -3.33 -26.16 -5.71
CA THR A 292 -2.38 -26.17 -4.59
C THR A 292 -1.13 -26.98 -4.96
N VAL A 293 0.02 -26.61 -4.41
CA VAL A 293 1.25 -27.41 -4.46
C VAL A 293 1.36 -28.21 -3.17
N VAL A 294 1.53 -29.53 -3.30
CA VAL A 294 1.70 -30.46 -2.18
C VAL A 294 3.11 -31.05 -2.24
N CYS A 295 3.89 -30.87 -1.17
CA CYS A 295 5.23 -31.45 -1.01
C CYS A 295 5.35 -32.10 0.37
N GLY A 296 5.57 -33.42 0.41
CA GLY A 296 5.57 -34.16 1.68
C GLY A 296 4.24 -34.04 2.43
N SER A 297 4.27 -33.43 3.62
CA SER A 297 3.09 -33.13 4.44
C SER A 297 2.62 -31.68 4.36
N GLN A 298 3.33 -30.83 3.62
CA GLN A 298 3.00 -29.42 3.45
C GLN A 298 2.11 -29.22 2.22
N THR A 299 1.26 -28.20 2.25
CA THR A 299 0.35 -27.85 1.15
C THR A 299 0.21 -26.35 1.12
N SER A 300 0.46 -25.74 -0.04
CA SER A 300 0.38 -24.30 -0.24
C SER A 300 -1.02 -23.75 0.00
N LEU A 301 -1.12 -22.42 0.11
CA LEU A 301 -2.36 -21.71 -0.17
C LEU A 301 -2.86 -21.99 -1.60
N SER A 302 -4.15 -21.72 -1.84
CA SER A 302 -4.71 -21.86 -3.18
C SER A 302 -4.19 -20.79 -4.13
N PHE A 303 -4.16 -21.11 -5.42
CA PHE A 303 -3.83 -20.15 -6.47
C PHE A 303 -4.51 -20.52 -7.78
N ASN A 304 -4.51 -19.60 -8.74
CA ASN A 304 -5.12 -19.81 -10.05
C ASN A 304 -4.06 -19.92 -11.15
N ILE A 305 -4.44 -20.48 -12.30
CA ILE A 305 -3.63 -20.43 -13.53
C ILE A 305 -4.53 -19.91 -14.64
N GLY A 306 -4.17 -18.79 -15.24
CA GLY A 306 -5.00 -18.13 -16.24
C GLY A 306 -4.46 -16.77 -16.68
N ASN A 307 -4.99 -16.26 -17.79
CA ASN A 307 -4.65 -14.91 -18.27
C ASN A 307 -5.40 -13.79 -17.54
N TRP A 308 -6.40 -14.16 -16.72
CA TRP A 308 -7.29 -13.26 -15.99
C TRP A 308 -6.85 -13.00 -14.54
N ILE A 309 -5.70 -13.54 -14.12
CA ILE A 309 -5.30 -13.57 -12.70
C ILE A 309 -5.17 -12.18 -12.07
N TYR A 310 -4.92 -11.14 -12.86
CA TYR A 310 -4.82 -9.77 -12.38
C TYR A 310 -6.05 -8.91 -12.70
N ASP A 311 -7.12 -9.48 -13.27
CA ASP A 311 -8.33 -8.74 -13.64
C ASP A 311 -8.82 -7.83 -12.49
N GLY A 312 -8.84 -6.52 -12.76
CA GLY A 312 -9.25 -5.48 -11.80
C GLY A 312 -8.14 -4.96 -10.89
N MET A 313 -6.95 -5.57 -10.88
CA MET A 313 -5.79 -5.10 -10.11
C MET A 313 -5.25 -3.78 -10.67
N PHE A 314 -5.22 -3.62 -11.99
CA PHE A 314 -4.87 -2.34 -12.60
C PHE A 314 -5.83 -1.22 -12.16
N THR A 315 -7.15 -1.42 -12.33
CA THR A 315 -8.20 -0.49 -11.88
C THR A 315 -8.06 -0.11 -10.40
N ASN A 316 -7.86 -1.11 -9.54
CA ASN A 316 -7.73 -0.89 -8.10
C ASN A 316 -6.43 -0.16 -7.74
N SER A 317 -5.31 -0.48 -8.40
CA SER A 317 -4.04 0.22 -8.20
C SER A 317 -4.11 1.69 -8.64
N MET A 318 -4.82 2.00 -9.72
CA MET A 318 -5.04 3.38 -10.15
C MET A 318 -6.01 4.13 -9.22
N ASN A 319 -6.97 3.44 -8.60
CA ASN A 319 -7.90 4.06 -7.65
C ASN A 319 -7.19 4.60 -6.40
N TYR A 320 -6.01 4.07 -6.06
CA TYR A 320 -5.15 4.62 -5.00
C TYR A 320 -4.91 6.13 -5.15
N TYR A 321 -4.63 6.60 -6.37
CA TYR A 321 -4.35 8.01 -6.64
C TYR A 321 -5.58 8.89 -6.44
N TYR A 322 -6.73 8.47 -6.99
CA TYR A 322 -7.99 9.17 -6.79
C TYR A 322 -8.32 9.30 -5.29
N LEU A 323 -8.23 8.20 -4.54
CA LEU A 323 -8.52 8.16 -3.10
C LEU A 323 -7.57 9.03 -2.27
N ASN A 324 -6.37 9.30 -2.78
CA ASN A 324 -5.36 10.16 -2.15
C ASN A 324 -5.33 11.59 -2.71
N ARG A 325 -6.26 11.99 -3.59
CA ARG A 325 -6.33 13.39 -4.04
C ARG A 325 -6.63 14.34 -2.87
N SER A 326 -5.82 15.36 -2.73
CA SER A 326 -5.93 16.42 -1.74
C SER A 326 -6.88 17.52 -2.19
N GLY A 327 -7.63 18.13 -1.27
CA GLY A 327 -8.44 19.31 -1.54
C GLY A 327 -9.75 19.06 -2.30
N ILE A 328 -10.13 17.80 -2.56
CA ILE A 328 -11.37 17.45 -3.27
C ILE A 328 -12.20 16.41 -2.50
N PRO A 329 -13.53 16.35 -2.73
CA PRO A 329 -14.34 15.23 -2.25
C PRO A 329 -14.04 13.93 -3.00
N ILE A 330 -13.87 12.87 -2.22
CA ILE A 330 -13.84 11.48 -2.67
C ILE A 330 -15.26 10.92 -2.57
N GLU A 331 -15.86 10.62 -3.72
CA GLU A 331 -17.26 10.22 -3.86
C GLU A 331 -17.38 8.70 -4.08
N SER A 332 -18.36 8.05 -3.44
CA SER A 332 -18.55 6.58 -3.51
C SER A 332 -18.63 5.99 -4.92
N LYS A 333 -19.11 6.74 -5.92
CA LYS A 333 -19.25 6.26 -7.31
C LYS A 333 -17.91 6.00 -8.01
N TYR A 334 -16.82 6.57 -7.50
CA TYR A 334 -15.47 6.40 -8.06
C TYR A 334 -14.61 5.44 -7.24
N ILE A 335 -15.18 4.77 -6.25
CA ILE A 335 -14.45 3.82 -5.38
C ILE A 335 -14.61 2.43 -5.98
N THR A 336 -13.51 1.79 -6.36
CA THR A 336 -13.53 0.55 -7.14
C THR A 336 -13.54 -0.71 -6.28
N SER A 337 -13.10 -0.61 -5.03
CA SER A 337 -13.04 -1.72 -4.07
C SER A 337 -13.14 -1.26 -2.62
N GLY A 338 -13.36 -2.19 -1.68
CA GLY A 338 -13.67 -1.88 -0.28
C GLY A 338 -15.13 -1.49 -0.07
N ASP A 339 -15.46 -0.91 1.09
CA ASP A 339 -16.80 -0.38 1.38
C ASP A 339 -16.89 1.11 0.99
N PRO A 340 -17.57 1.48 -0.11
CA PRO A 340 -17.62 2.87 -0.56
C PRO A 340 -18.32 3.82 0.41
N SER A 341 -19.12 3.31 1.34
CA SER A 341 -19.85 4.13 2.32
C SER A 341 -18.98 4.59 3.49
N THR A 342 -17.85 3.90 3.72
CA THR A 342 -16.86 4.28 4.74
C THR A 342 -15.63 4.93 4.11
N LEU A 343 -15.27 4.54 2.88
CA LEU A 343 -14.15 5.12 2.14
C LEU A 343 -14.46 6.51 1.56
N GLU A 344 -15.72 6.84 1.23
CA GLU A 344 -16.04 8.19 0.78
C GLU A 344 -15.65 9.23 1.83
N ASN A 345 -15.10 10.37 1.40
CA ASN A 345 -14.69 11.45 2.30
C ASN A 345 -15.42 12.77 2.02
N THR A 346 -16.57 12.73 1.34
CA THR A 346 -17.33 13.94 0.96
C THR A 346 -17.66 14.89 2.13
N LYS A 347 -17.73 14.37 3.36
CA LYS A 347 -17.91 15.14 4.61
C LYS A 347 -16.61 15.59 5.28
N TYR A 348 -15.48 15.07 4.81
CA TYR A 348 -14.16 15.14 5.43
C TYR A 348 -13.08 15.67 4.48
N VAL A 349 -13.49 16.52 3.52
CA VAL A 349 -12.58 17.16 2.58
C VAL A 349 -11.62 18.06 3.35
N GLY A 350 -10.35 17.68 3.37
CA GLY A 350 -9.26 18.44 3.98
C GLY A 350 -8.59 19.37 3.00
N HIS A 351 -7.83 20.33 3.53
CA HIS A 351 -6.87 21.10 2.74
C HIS A 351 -7.48 21.79 1.50
N ASN A 352 -8.69 22.36 1.64
CA ASN A 352 -9.37 23.12 0.59
C ASN A 352 -9.89 24.48 1.12
N PRO A 353 -9.16 25.59 0.92
CA PRO A 353 -7.85 25.66 0.25
C PRO A 353 -6.70 25.16 1.14
N ASP A 354 -5.64 24.63 0.54
CA ASP A 354 -4.37 24.25 1.19
C ASP A 354 -3.40 25.44 1.18
N LYS A 355 -3.64 26.37 2.11
CA LYS A 355 -2.80 27.57 2.28
C LYS A 355 -1.70 27.32 3.29
N ALA A 356 -0.46 27.41 2.83
CA ALA A 356 0.71 27.15 3.65
C ALA A 356 1.61 28.38 3.81
N TYR A 357 2.23 28.53 4.97
CA TYR A 357 3.23 29.56 5.20
C TYR A 357 4.57 29.19 4.56
N ILE A 358 5.15 30.13 3.81
CA ILE A 358 6.42 29.93 3.12
C ILE A 358 7.55 29.95 4.15
N GLN A 359 8.36 28.89 4.19
CA GLN A 359 9.56 28.83 5.03
C GLN A 359 10.80 29.00 4.15
N ASN A 360 11.62 30.01 4.46
CA ASN A 360 12.85 30.30 3.70
C ASN A 360 14.09 29.60 4.27
N GLU A 361 13.99 29.01 5.44
CA GLU A 361 15.08 28.32 6.12
C GLU A 361 14.69 26.87 6.43
N TRP A 362 15.66 25.97 6.33
CA TRP A 362 15.51 24.61 6.81
C TRP A 362 15.59 24.61 8.33
N LYS A 363 14.60 23.98 8.96
CA LYS A 363 14.46 23.92 10.40
C LYS A 363 14.02 22.51 10.77
N ASP A 364 14.82 21.84 11.59
CA ASP A 364 14.58 20.45 11.97
C ASP A 364 13.28 20.33 12.79
N ASP A 365 13.07 21.22 13.77
CA ASP A 365 11.87 21.20 14.62
C ASP A 365 11.24 22.60 14.76
N TYR A 366 9.93 22.63 15.00
CA TYR A 366 9.17 23.81 15.39
C TYR A 366 8.68 23.66 16.83
N ALA A 367 8.39 24.78 17.49
CA ALA A 367 7.73 24.76 18.79
C ALA A 367 6.42 23.97 18.71
N SER A 368 6.06 23.25 19.78
CA SER A 368 4.86 22.39 19.83
C SER A 368 3.58 23.11 19.39
N ASP A 369 3.47 24.41 19.67
CA ASP A 369 2.36 25.30 19.34
C ASP A 369 2.48 26.03 17.98
N GLY A 370 3.58 25.81 17.24
CA GLY A 370 3.87 26.46 15.97
C GLY A 370 4.10 27.97 16.06
N SER A 371 4.37 28.51 17.26
CA SER A 371 4.56 29.95 17.48
C SER A 371 5.77 30.53 16.75
N ASP A 372 6.72 29.67 16.37
CA ASP A 372 7.98 30.01 15.71
C ASP A 372 8.00 29.65 14.21
N ILE A 373 6.82 29.39 13.62
CA ILE A 373 6.61 29.34 12.17
C ILE A 373 6.77 30.75 11.60
N ASP A 374 7.56 30.93 10.54
CA ASP A 374 7.69 32.22 9.88
C ASP A 374 6.39 32.58 9.13
N LYS A 375 5.76 33.67 9.57
CA LYS A 375 4.55 34.24 8.96
C LYS A 375 4.84 35.48 8.12
N SER A 376 6.08 35.97 8.14
CA SER A 376 6.49 37.21 7.46
C SER A 376 6.77 37.01 5.96
N SER A 377 7.10 35.77 5.56
CA SER A 377 7.36 35.38 4.17
C SER A 377 6.10 35.17 3.32
N GLY A 378 4.91 35.33 3.92
CA GLY A 378 3.63 35.17 3.24
C GLY A 378 3.17 33.72 3.13
N THR A 379 2.14 33.50 2.31
CA THR A 379 1.52 32.19 2.12
C THR A 379 1.40 31.84 0.65
N LEU A 380 1.43 30.55 0.34
CA LEU A 380 1.17 29.97 -0.97
C LEU A 380 -0.09 29.09 -0.89
N ASP A 381 -0.96 29.17 -1.90
CA ASP A 381 -2.10 28.26 -2.05
C ASP A 381 -1.74 27.19 -3.08
N VAL A 382 -1.58 25.96 -2.61
CA VAL A 382 -1.19 24.80 -3.42
C VAL A 382 -2.22 23.69 -3.29
N THR A 383 -3.50 24.06 -3.20
CA THR A 383 -4.64 23.12 -3.18
C THR A 383 -4.59 22.15 -4.37
N GLY A 384 -4.94 20.87 -4.16
CA GLY A 384 -4.83 19.80 -5.16
C GLY A 384 -3.59 18.92 -4.96
N GLY A 385 -3.27 18.11 -5.97
CA GLY A 385 -2.23 17.08 -5.91
C GLY A 385 -2.64 15.87 -5.08
N TRP A 386 -1.72 14.93 -4.90
CA TRP A 386 -1.91 13.74 -4.06
C TRP A 386 -1.29 13.93 -2.68
N TYR A 387 -1.97 13.41 -1.66
CA TYR A 387 -1.31 13.01 -0.43
C TYR A 387 -0.32 11.89 -0.77
N ASP A 388 0.88 12.00 -0.22
CA ASP A 388 2.01 11.18 -0.63
C ASP A 388 1.93 9.74 -0.16
N ALA A 389 1.46 9.58 1.08
CA ALA A 389 1.56 8.34 1.79
C ALA A 389 0.42 8.22 2.81
N GLY A 390 0.72 7.62 3.97
CA GLY A 390 -0.20 7.62 5.10
C GLY A 390 -0.39 8.98 5.76
N ASP A 391 0.36 10.01 5.35
CA ASP A 391 0.29 11.39 5.80
C ASP A 391 -0.44 12.33 4.85
N HIS A 392 -0.65 13.58 5.29
CA HIS A 392 -1.28 14.61 4.46
C HIS A 392 -0.25 15.55 3.80
N GLY A 393 1.04 15.19 3.78
CA GLY A 393 2.06 15.91 3.04
C GLY A 393 1.99 15.66 1.54
N LYS A 394 2.58 16.57 0.76
CA LYS A 394 2.68 16.50 -0.71
C LYS A 394 4.08 16.94 -1.12
N TYR A 395 4.76 16.16 -1.95
CA TYR A 395 6.22 16.25 -2.14
C TYR A 395 6.54 16.23 -3.63
N VAL A 396 7.25 17.25 -4.11
CA VAL A 396 7.53 17.39 -5.54
C VAL A 396 8.51 16.32 -6.03
N VAL A 397 9.49 15.95 -5.22
CA VAL A 397 10.48 14.91 -5.58
C VAL A 397 9.80 13.54 -5.68
N ASN A 398 9.04 13.14 -4.67
CA ASN A 398 8.37 11.84 -4.68
C ASN A 398 7.20 11.77 -5.69
N GLY A 399 6.44 12.85 -5.81
CA GLY A 399 5.44 12.98 -6.86
C GLY A 399 6.07 12.94 -8.25
N GLY A 400 7.29 13.46 -8.42
CA GLY A 400 7.99 13.55 -9.70
C GLY A 400 8.19 12.18 -10.35
N ILE A 401 8.79 11.23 -9.62
CA ILE A 401 8.92 9.85 -10.09
C ILE A 401 7.55 9.17 -10.30
N SER A 402 6.56 9.48 -9.46
CA SER A 402 5.22 8.89 -9.53
C SER A 402 4.49 9.31 -10.82
N VAL A 403 4.45 10.62 -11.10
CA VAL A 403 3.93 11.19 -12.35
C VAL A 403 4.69 10.63 -13.55
N TRP A 404 6.03 10.57 -13.45
CA TRP A 404 6.84 10.01 -14.54
C TRP A 404 6.49 8.57 -14.84
N THR A 405 6.34 7.73 -13.82
CA THR A 405 6.08 6.29 -13.99
C THR A 405 4.72 6.06 -14.63
N LEU A 406 3.68 6.77 -14.17
CA LEU A 406 2.34 6.70 -14.76
C LEU A 406 2.31 7.23 -16.19
N ASN A 407 2.98 8.36 -16.47
CA ASN A 407 3.10 8.89 -17.82
C ASN A 407 3.93 7.98 -18.73
N ASN A 408 4.96 7.32 -18.20
CA ASN A 408 5.79 6.36 -18.92
C ASN A 408 4.99 5.11 -19.32
N MET A 409 4.12 4.63 -18.42
CA MET A 409 3.14 3.57 -18.72
C MET A 409 2.26 3.95 -19.92
N TYR A 410 1.67 5.15 -19.89
CA TYR A 410 0.88 5.68 -21.01
C TYR A 410 1.69 5.80 -22.30
N GLU A 411 2.88 6.40 -22.22
CA GLU A 411 3.75 6.63 -23.37
C GLU A 411 4.16 5.32 -24.04
N ARG A 412 4.47 4.29 -23.24
CA ARG A 412 4.72 2.94 -23.74
C ARG A 412 3.46 2.35 -24.38
N ALA A 413 2.30 2.46 -23.74
CA ALA A 413 1.02 1.98 -24.27
C ALA A 413 0.71 2.58 -25.65
N VAL A 414 0.95 3.88 -25.84
CA VAL A 414 0.88 4.57 -27.14
C VAL A 414 1.89 3.97 -28.13
N ALA A 415 3.16 3.79 -27.70
CA ALA A 415 4.23 3.28 -28.55
C ALA A 415 4.00 1.84 -29.05
N VAL A 416 3.21 1.04 -28.33
CA VAL A 416 2.81 -0.33 -28.75
C VAL A 416 1.40 -0.39 -29.36
N GLY A 417 0.66 0.73 -29.38
CA GLY A 417 -0.68 0.82 -29.95
C GLY A 417 -1.78 0.18 -29.10
N ASN A 418 -1.65 0.18 -27.77
CA ASN A 418 -2.65 -0.38 -26.85
C ASN A 418 -2.93 0.55 -25.66
N THR A 419 -3.74 1.59 -25.86
CA THR A 419 -4.10 2.57 -24.81
C THR A 419 -5.46 2.31 -24.16
N THR A 420 -6.21 1.30 -24.61
CA THR A 420 -7.64 1.10 -24.26
C THR A 420 -7.96 1.21 -22.77
N LYS A 421 -7.10 0.68 -21.90
CA LYS A 421 -7.29 0.72 -20.42
C LYS A 421 -7.16 2.12 -19.83
N MET A 422 -6.43 3.00 -20.51
CA MET A 422 -5.99 4.31 -20.05
C MET A 422 -6.74 5.45 -20.76
N ASP A 423 -7.48 5.13 -21.82
CA ASP A 423 -8.30 6.07 -22.58
C ASP A 423 -9.49 6.59 -21.74
N ASP A 424 -10.18 7.61 -22.27
CA ASP A 424 -11.39 8.20 -21.68
C ASP A 424 -12.49 7.14 -21.45
N GLY A 425 -12.82 6.88 -20.18
CA GLY A 425 -13.81 5.87 -19.79
C GLY A 425 -13.32 4.43 -19.93
N GLY A 426 -11.99 4.23 -19.90
CA GLY A 426 -11.34 2.93 -19.83
C GLY A 426 -11.47 2.28 -18.44
N ASP A 427 -10.37 1.68 -17.97
CA ASP A 427 -10.34 0.91 -16.71
C ASP A 427 -10.03 1.78 -15.48
N ILE A 428 -9.71 3.06 -15.67
CA ILE A 428 -9.46 4.05 -14.62
C ILE A 428 -10.78 4.74 -14.28
N VAL A 429 -11.14 4.75 -12.99
CA VAL A 429 -12.44 5.24 -12.53
C VAL A 429 -12.28 6.55 -11.76
N ILE A 430 -12.48 7.68 -12.45
CA ILE A 430 -12.23 9.03 -11.91
C ILE A 430 -13.31 10.04 -12.31
N PRO A 431 -13.39 11.21 -11.65
CA PRO A 431 -14.36 12.25 -11.99
C PRO A 431 -14.26 12.81 -13.41
N GLU A 432 -13.05 12.79 -13.97
CA GLU A 432 -12.75 13.34 -15.28
C GLU A 432 -13.24 12.47 -16.44
N SER A 433 -13.53 11.17 -16.20
CA SER A 433 -14.04 10.27 -17.22
C SER A 433 -15.28 10.84 -17.92
N GLY A 434 -15.23 10.86 -19.25
CA GLY A 434 -16.16 11.45 -20.20
C GLY A 434 -15.73 12.82 -20.74
N ASN A 435 -14.55 13.33 -20.38
CA ASN A 435 -14.04 14.64 -20.81
C ASN A 435 -13.29 14.62 -22.16
N LYS A 436 -13.08 13.43 -22.75
CA LYS A 436 -12.33 13.15 -24.00
C LYS A 436 -10.81 13.19 -23.87
N TYR A 437 -10.27 13.22 -22.67
CA TYR A 437 -8.86 13.04 -22.40
C TYR A 437 -8.62 11.62 -21.86
N PRO A 438 -7.45 11.02 -22.10
CA PRO A 438 -7.12 9.74 -21.49
C PRO A 438 -7.16 9.87 -19.96
N ASP A 439 -7.94 9.02 -19.29
CA ASP A 439 -8.16 9.08 -17.84
C ASP A 439 -6.83 8.97 -17.07
N LEU A 440 -5.83 8.26 -17.60
CA LEU A 440 -4.50 8.21 -16.98
C LEU A 440 -3.79 9.57 -17.01
N LEU A 441 -3.91 10.30 -18.11
CA LEU A 441 -3.34 11.65 -18.20
C LEU A 441 -4.10 12.62 -17.30
N ASP A 442 -5.43 12.49 -17.18
CA ASP A 442 -6.21 13.30 -16.24
C ASP A 442 -5.76 13.10 -14.80
N GLU A 443 -5.50 11.85 -14.38
CA GLU A 443 -4.97 11.59 -13.05
C GLU A 443 -3.59 12.24 -12.86
N THR A 444 -2.64 12.08 -13.80
CA THR A 444 -1.31 12.71 -13.68
C THR A 444 -1.34 14.24 -13.80
N ARG A 445 -2.35 14.81 -14.47
CA ARG A 445 -2.59 16.26 -14.54
C ARG A 445 -2.90 16.85 -13.16
N VAL A 446 -3.58 16.10 -12.28
CA VAL A 446 -3.88 16.56 -10.91
C VAL A 446 -2.60 16.93 -10.15
N GLU A 447 -1.58 16.07 -10.25
CA GLU A 447 -0.28 16.29 -9.60
C GLU A 447 0.56 17.32 -10.35
N MET A 448 0.53 17.33 -11.70
CA MET A 448 1.21 18.38 -12.47
C MET A 448 0.66 19.77 -12.17
N GLU A 449 -0.64 19.94 -11.98
CA GLU A 449 -1.23 21.23 -11.58
C GLU A 449 -0.82 21.64 -10.17
N PHE A 450 -0.55 20.69 -9.27
CA PHE A 450 0.10 20.96 -7.99
C PHE A 450 1.56 21.43 -8.18
N PHE A 451 2.35 20.75 -9.01
CA PHE A 451 3.73 21.17 -9.31
C PHE A 451 3.83 22.58 -9.90
N LEU A 452 2.92 22.93 -10.79
CA LEU A 452 2.86 24.28 -11.37
C LEU A 452 2.60 25.35 -10.30
N LYS A 453 1.83 25.05 -9.24
CA LYS A 453 1.61 25.96 -8.10
C LYS A 453 2.84 26.05 -7.19
N MET A 454 3.68 25.02 -7.15
CA MET A 454 4.93 24.97 -6.38
C MET A 454 6.10 25.69 -7.06
N GLN A 455 5.99 26.01 -8.36
CA GLN A 455 7.03 26.73 -9.10
C GLN A 455 6.97 28.25 -8.81
N ARG A 456 8.11 28.82 -8.42
CA ARG A 456 8.27 30.27 -8.20
C ARG A 456 8.43 31.05 -9.51
N ASP A 457 8.32 32.37 -9.40
CA ASP A 457 8.55 33.30 -10.50
C ASP A 457 9.95 33.22 -11.11
N ASP A 458 10.97 32.84 -10.34
CA ASP A 458 12.35 32.64 -10.83
C ASP A 458 12.60 31.25 -11.44
N GLY A 459 11.63 30.34 -11.34
CA GLY A 459 11.67 28.98 -11.91
C GLY A 459 12.05 27.89 -10.92
N MET A 460 12.62 28.24 -9.75
CA MET A 460 12.89 27.26 -8.70
C MET A 460 11.59 26.73 -8.09
N VAL A 461 11.60 25.48 -7.65
CA VAL A 461 10.40 24.79 -7.14
C VAL A 461 10.58 24.44 -5.66
N TYR A 462 9.56 24.74 -4.87
CA TYR A 462 9.51 24.37 -3.46
C TYR A 462 9.55 22.85 -3.30
N HIS A 463 10.30 22.35 -2.32
CA HIS A 463 10.54 20.91 -2.21
C HIS A 463 9.29 20.11 -1.86
N LYS A 464 8.53 20.60 -0.87
CA LYS A 464 7.35 19.92 -0.30
C LYS A 464 6.45 20.88 0.48
N ILE A 465 5.21 20.46 0.70
CA ILE A 465 4.24 21.08 1.62
C ILE A 465 3.72 20.01 2.59
N HIS A 466 3.70 20.33 3.87
CA HIS A 466 3.19 19.44 4.90
C HIS A 466 2.87 20.21 6.19
N ASP A 467 2.44 19.51 7.23
CA ASP A 467 2.21 20.09 8.56
C ASP A 467 3.54 20.43 9.23
N TYR A 468 3.58 21.48 10.05
CA TYR A 468 4.82 21.83 10.77
C TYR A 468 5.31 20.75 11.75
N LYS A 469 4.45 19.79 12.12
CA LYS A 469 4.76 18.60 12.93
C LYS A 469 3.83 17.46 12.51
N TRP A 470 4.18 16.22 12.85
CA TRP A 470 3.34 15.06 12.52
C TRP A 470 2.02 15.09 13.29
N THR A 471 0.91 14.89 12.59
CA THR A 471 -0.36 14.46 13.21
C THR A 471 -0.28 12.99 13.65
N ALA A 472 -1.14 12.61 14.59
CA ALA A 472 -1.35 11.19 14.94
C ALA A 472 -2.10 10.44 13.82
N LEU A 473 -2.21 9.11 13.95
CA LEU A 473 -3.10 8.27 13.15
C LEU A 473 -4.58 8.53 13.51
N ALA A 474 -5.50 7.96 12.72
CA ALA A 474 -6.93 8.18 12.87
C ALA A 474 -7.26 9.68 12.89
N VAL A 475 -6.79 10.40 11.86
CA VAL A 475 -7.08 11.81 11.62
C VAL A 475 -7.59 11.94 10.19
N ARG A 476 -8.83 12.39 10.03
CA ARG A 476 -9.36 12.65 8.69
C ARG A 476 -8.72 13.90 8.10
N PRO A 477 -8.65 14.04 6.76
CA PRO A 477 -8.08 15.23 6.15
C PRO A 477 -8.70 16.55 6.63
N SER A 478 -10.01 16.60 6.92
CA SER A 478 -10.68 17.81 7.46
C SER A 478 -10.45 18.06 8.95
N GLU A 479 -10.00 17.04 9.69
CA GLU A 479 -9.71 17.11 11.13
C GLU A 479 -8.24 17.48 11.39
N ASP A 480 -7.45 17.57 10.33
CA ASP A 480 -6.10 18.10 10.37
C ASP A 480 -6.12 19.62 10.50
N GLU A 481 -5.99 20.09 11.74
CA GLU A 481 -6.01 21.52 12.08
C GLU A 481 -4.59 22.12 12.17
N LEU A 482 -3.54 21.35 11.87
CA LEU A 482 -2.17 21.84 11.98
C LEU A 482 -1.87 22.92 10.93
N THR A 483 -0.94 23.82 11.29
CA THR A 483 -0.50 24.85 10.35
C THR A 483 0.33 24.22 9.24
N ARG A 484 -0.11 24.42 7.99
CA ARG A 484 0.60 23.99 6.78
C ARG A 484 1.80 24.89 6.50
N ILE A 485 2.91 24.29 6.11
CA ILE A 485 4.15 24.97 5.73
C ILE A 485 4.67 24.45 4.39
N VAL A 486 5.22 25.35 3.58
CA VAL A 486 5.97 25.00 2.37
C VAL A 486 7.45 25.13 2.71
N LYS A 487 8.22 24.07 2.44
CA LYS A 487 9.66 24.02 2.69
C LYS A 487 10.46 24.70 1.58
N PRO A 488 11.72 25.11 1.83
CA PRO A 488 12.54 25.80 0.84
C PRO A 488 12.62 25.09 -0.53
N VAL A 489 13.01 25.85 -1.54
CA VAL A 489 13.23 25.30 -2.88
C VAL A 489 14.43 24.38 -2.91
N THR A 490 14.41 23.41 -3.83
CA THR A 490 15.55 22.52 -4.06
C THR A 490 15.82 22.32 -5.54
N THR A 491 17.08 22.07 -5.90
CA THR A 491 17.49 21.72 -7.26
C THR A 491 16.77 20.45 -7.73
N ALA A 492 16.72 19.40 -6.89
CA ALA A 492 16.04 18.14 -7.20
C ALA A 492 14.56 18.35 -7.57
N ALA A 493 13.77 18.99 -6.69
CA ALA A 493 12.36 19.32 -6.97
C ALA A 493 12.20 20.15 -8.26
N THR A 494 13.12 21.08 -8.50
CA THR A 494 13.11 21.91 -9.71
C THR A 494 13.34 21.07 -10.97
N LEU A 495 14.28 20.12 -10.92
CA LEU A 495 14.57 19.22 -12.03
C LEU A 495 13.48 18.16 -12.25
N ASN A 496 12.84 17.69 -11.17
CA ASN A 496 11.67 16.81 -11.23
C ASN A 496 10.51 17.48 -11.99
N VAL A 497 10.22 18.77 -11.71
CA VAL A 497 9.25 19.55 -12.49
C VAL A 497 9.72 19.77 -13.92
N ALA A 498 11.01 20.04 -14.15
CA ALA A 498 11.53 20.18 -15.50
C ALA A 498 11.29 18.91 -16.35
N ALA A 499 11.58 17.76 -15.77
CA ALA A 499 11.45 16.45 -16.38
C ALA A 499 9.98 16.08 -16.67
N THR A 500 9.14 16.09 -15.63
CA THR A 500 7.72 15.70 -15.72
C THR A 500 6.89 16.68 -16.54
N ALA A 501 7.20 17.98 -16.53
CA ALA A 501 6.52 18.96 -17.38
C ALA A 501 6.95 18.84 -18.86
N ALA A 502 8.21 18.49 -19.15
CA ALA A 502 8.63 18.18 -20.52
C ALA A 502 7.93 16.92 -21.06
N GLN A 503 7.79 15.88 -20.21
CA GLN A 503 6.98 14.70 -20.53
C GLN A 503 5.51 15.02 -20.74
N SER A 504 4.92 15.80 -19.84
CA SER A 504 3.52 16.20 -19.96
C SER A 504 3.29 17.01 -21.23
N TYR A 505 4.19 17.91 -21.62
CA TYR A 505 4.08 18.63 -22.89
C TYR A 505 3.96 17.69 -24.09
N ARG A 506 4.83 16.67 -24.20
CA ARG A 506 4.79 15.78 -25.37
C ARG A 506 3.57 14.86 -25.38
N LEU A 507 3.04 14.47 -24.21
CA LEU A 507 1.88 13.59 -24.10
C LEU A 507 0.54 14.32 -24.27
N TRP A 508 0.46 15.58 -23.82
CA TRP A 508 -0.74 16.40 -23.93
C TRP A 508 -0.86 17.16 -25.26
N LYS A 509 0.22 17.24 -26.04
CA LYS A 509 0.21 17.91 -27.34
C LYS A 509 -0.79 17.24 -28.29
N GLY A 510 -1.68 18.04 -28.88
CA GLY A 510 -2.79 17.54 -29.70
C GLY A 510 -4.02 17.08 -28.91
N ILE A 511 -3.93 16.97 -27.60
CA ILE A 511 -5.04 16.64 -26.68
C ILE A 511 -5.54 17.93 -26.00
N ASP A 512 -4.64 18.65 -25.32
CA ASP A 512 -4.84 19.97 -24.73
C ASP A 512 -3.57 20.81 -24.93
N ASP A 513 -3.50 21.50 -26.08
CA ASP A 513 -2.32 22.28 -26.46
C ASP A 513 -2.03 23.44 -25.49
N ASP A 514 -3.04 24.00 -24.82
CA ASP A 514 -2.84 25.09 -23.87
C ASP A 514 -2.15 24.58 -22.60
N PHE A 515 -2.60 23.44 -22.09
CA PHE A 515 -1.94 22.76 -20.97
C PHE A 515 -0.53 22.28 -21.37
N ALA A 516 -0.38 21.64 -22.52
CA ALA A 516 0.91 21.18 -23.03
C ALA A 516 1.93 22.34 -23.10
N ASN A 517 1.55 23.48 -23.70
CA ASN A 517 2.42 24.65 -23.80
C ASN A 517 2.75 25.27 -22.43
N THR A 518 1.81 25.20 -21.48
CA THR A 518 2.06 25.61 -20.08
C THR A 518 3.13 24.73 -19.45
N CYS A 519 3.04 23.41 -19.63
CA CYS A 519 4.04 22.46 -19.15
C CYS A 519 5.41 22.69 -19.78
N LEU A 520 5.50 22.91 -21.11
CA LEU A 520 6.78 23.18 -21.75
C LEU A 520 7.44 24.46 -21.20
N ALA A 521 6.66 25.53 -21.05
CA ALA A 521 7.18 26.79 -20.52
C ALA A 521 7.67 26.63 -19.07
N ALA A 522 6.95 25.86 -18.24
CA ALA A 522 7.37 25.54 -16.88
C ALA A 522 8.66 24.69 -16.88
N ALA A 523 8.78 23.74 -17.80
CA ALA A 523 9.93 22.84 -17.91
C ALA A 523 11.22 23.58 -18.22
N GLU A 524 11.21 24.40 -19.28
CA GLU A 524 12.38 25.19 -19.70
C GLU A 524 12.79 26.20 -18.62
N LYS A 525 11.80 26.81 -17.95
CA LYS A 525 12.01 27.76 -16.86
C LYS A 525 12.68 27.08 -15.65
N ALA A 526 12.18 25.91 -15.26
CA ALA A 526 12.72 25.12 -14.15
C ALA A 526 14.15 24.68 -14.45
N TYR A 527 14.40 24.09 -15.62
CA TYR A 527 15.73 23.61 -16.01
C TYR A 527 16.77 24.74 -16.02
N LYS A 528 16.40 25.90 -16.58
CA LYS A 528 17.25 27.09 -16.55
C LYS A 528 17.53 27.58 -15.12
N ALA A 529 16.54 27.56 -14.24
CA ALA A 529 16.69 27.96 -12.84
C ALA A 529 17.60 26.98 -12.07
N ALA A 530 17.43 25.68 -12.27
CA ALA A 530 18.29 24.65 -11.67
C ALA A 530 19.76 24.82 -12.11
N LYS A 531 20.04 25.04 -13.40
CA LYS A 531 21.41 25.31 -13.87
C LYS A 531 22.04 26.56 -13.23
N ALA A 532 21.22 27.55 -12.87
CA ALA A 532 21.69 28.75 -12.17
C ALA A 532 21.90 28.54 -10.67
N ASN A 533 21.22 27.54 -10.08
CA ASN A 533 21.21 27.27 -8.64
C ASN A 533 21.42 25.76 -8.37
N PRO A 534 22.53 25.14 -8.80
CA PRO A 534 22.69 23.68 -8.75
C PRO A 534 22.84 23.10 -7.35
N ASN A 535 23.11 23.93 -6.33
CA ASN A 535 23.50 23.49 -4.99
C ASN A 535 22.43 23.77 -3.91
N GLU A 536 21.18 24.03 -4.28
CA GLU A 536 20.06 24.15 -3.34
C GLU A 536 19.56 22.74 -2.99
N LEU A 537 20.22 22.09 -2.02
CA LEU A 537 20.01 20.66 -1.72
C LEU A 537 19.07 20.46 -0.52
N ALA A 538 18.29 19.37 -0.55
CA ALA A 538 17.39 18.99 0.52
C ALA A 538 18.16 18.25 1.64
N PRO A 539 18.15 18.72 2.90
CA PRO A 539 18.86 18.02 3.97
C PRO A 539 18.17 16.70 4.37
N MET A 540 18.96 15.66 4.63
CA MET A 540 18.49 14.34 5.10
C MET A 540 17.81 14.36 6.48
N SER A 541 17.98 15.42 7.28
CA SER A 541 17.43 15.52 8.63
C SER A 541 16.00 16.09 8.68
N GLN A 542 15.43 16.50 7.55
CA GLN A 542 14.20 17.30 7.51
C GLN A 542 12.92 16.44 7.47
N ASP A 543 12.80 15.44 8.34
CA ASP A 543 11.71 14.45 8.37
C ASP A 543 10.59 14.73 9.39
N ARG A 544 10.56 15.94 9.96
CA ARG A 544 9.57 16.34 10.96
C ARG A 544 8.34 16.96 10.30
N GLY A 545 7.18 16.35 10.57
CA GLY A 545 5.89 16.74 10.00
C GLY A 545 5.70 16.36 8.53
N GLY A 546 6.70 15.75 7.92
CA GLY A 546 6.67 15.22 6.56
C GLY A 546 8.00 14.57 6.21
N GLY A 547 7.97 13.45 5.47
CA GLY A 547 9.16 12.67 5.10
C GLY A 547 10.26 13.53 4.46
N ALA A 548 11.53 13.28 4.78
CA ALA A 548 12.62 14.18 4.39
C ALA A 548 12.71 14.35 2.88
N TYR A 549 12.70 13.24 2.14
CA TYR A 549 13.06 13.19 0.72
C TYR A 549 14.37 13.96 0.47
N GLY A 550 15.31 13.77 1.40
CA GLY A 550 16.59 14.44 1.38
C GLY A 550 17.42 13.93 0.22
N ASP A 551 18.14 14.85 -0.43
CA ASP A 551 19.01 14.49 -1.54
C ASP A 551 20.16 15.48 -1.65
N THR A 552 21.36 14.91 -1.76
CA THR A 552 22.63 15.63 -1.80
C THR A 552 23.38 15.44 -3.11
N GLU A 553 22.83 14.70 -4.07
CA GLU A 553 23.42 14.44 -5.38
C GLU A 553 22.34 14.56 -6.46
N VAL A 554 22.48 15.53 -7.36
CA VAL A 554 21.44 15.89 -8.35
C VAL A 554 21.93 15.77 -9.79
N SER A 555 23.11 15.19 -10.03
CA SER A 555 23.64 15.05 -11.40
C SER A 555 22.81 14.09 -12.25
N ASP A 556 22.21 13.09 -11.63
CA ASP A 556 21.22 12.17 -12.17
C ASP A 556 19.89 12.88 -12.48
N ASP A 557 19.40 13.77 -11.61
CA ASP A 557 18.23 14.62 -11.89
C ASP A 557 18.48 15.57 -13.07
N PHE A 558 19.69 16.13 -13.18
CA PHE A 558 20.06 16.95 -14.33
C PHE A 558 20.07 16.13 -15.61
N TYR A 559 20.56 14.90 -15.55
CA TYR A 559 20.54 13.96 -16.67
C TYR A 559 19.10 13.61 -17.06
N TRP A 560 18.25 13.26 -16.11
CA TRP A 560 16.85 12.95 -16.36
C TRP A 560 16.10 14.11 -17.01
N ALA A 561 16.16 15.31 -16.42
CA ALA A 561 15.50 16.48 -16.97
C ALA A 561 15.99 16.84 -18.39
N ALA A 562 17.29 16.69 -18.66
CA ALA A 562 17.85 16.91 -19.99
C ALA A 562 17.37 15.85 -21.00
N CYS A 563 17.23 14.58 -20.59
CA CYS A 563 16.65 13.52 -21.42
C CYS A 563 15.20 13.83 -21.80
N GLU A 564 14.37 14.23 -20.82
CA GLU A 564 12.97 14.56 -21.06
C GLU A 564 12.80 15.78 -21.96
N LEU A 565 13.59 16.84 -21.74
CA LEU A 565 13.58 18.04 -22.57
C LEU A 565 14.08 17.77 -23.99
N PHE A 566 15.10 16.94 -24.15
CA PHE A 566 15.56 16.49 -25.47
C PHE A 566 14.48 15.70 -26.20
N ALA A 567 13.85 14.72 -25.52
CA ALA A 567 12.75 13.93 -26.09
C ALA A 567 11.55 14.80 -26.49
N ALA A 568 11.23 15.80 -25.68
CA ALA A 568 10.11 16.72 -25.91
C ALA A 568 10.36 17.72 -27.07
N THR A 569 11.58 18.26 -27.18
CA THR A 569 11.86 19.42 -28.04
C THR A 569 12.73 19.12 -29.25
N GLY A 570 13.58 18.08 -29.17
CA GLY A 570 14.66 17.84 -30.12
C GLY A 570 15.77 18.90 -30.10
N ASP A 571 15.84 19.76 -29.07
CA ASP A 571 16.90 20.77 -28.97
C ASP A 571 18.22 20.10 -28.54
N GLU A 572 19.21 20.15 -29.42
CA GLU A 572 20.56 19.59 -29.26
C GLU A 572 21.34 20.16 -28.06
N THR A 573 20.92 21.28 -27.50
CA THR A 573 21.53 21.79 -26.26
C THR A 573 21.29 20.85 -25.08
N TYR A 574 20.10 20.25 -24.99
CA TYR A 574 19.78 19.25 -23.96
C TYR A 574 20.48 17.92 -24.23
N HIS A 575 20.66 17.52 -25.50
CA HIS A 575 21.49 16.36 -25.85
C HIS A 575 22.95 16.57 -25.41
N THR A 576 23.48 17.78 -25.60
CA THR A 576 24.83 18.10 -25.10
C THR A 576 24.90 18.04 -23.57
N ASP A 577 23.88 18.56 -22.88
CA ASP A 577 23.82 18.55 -21.42
C ASP A 577 23.69 17.13 -20.85
N LEU A 578 22.79 16.28 -21.36
CA LEU A 578 22.63 14.90 -20.87
C LEU A 578 23.92 14.09 -21.04
N LYS A 579 24.72 14.35 -22.09
CA LYS A 579 26.00 13.66 -22.31
C LYS A 579 27.10 14.07 -21.32
N SER A 580 26.87 15.07 -20.48
CA SER A 580 27.81 15.46 -19.42
C SER A 580 27.75 14.56 -18.19
N TYR A 581 26.68 13.77 -18.04
CA TYR A 581 26.55 12.77 -16.98
C TYR A 581 27.52 11.59 -17.24
N SER A 582 28.18 11.11 -16.19
CA SER A 582 29.23 10.07 -16.30
C SER A 582 28.72 8.78 -16.94
N ASP A 583 27.47 8.45 -16.62
CA ASP A 583 26.80 7.21 -17.02
C ASP A 583 25.67 7.50 -18.01
N ALA A 584 25.78 8.59 -18.78
CA ALA A 584 24.83 8.93 -19.83
C ALA A 584 24.58 7.73 -20.76
N LEU A 585 23.31 7.50 -21.10
CA LEU A 585 22.82 6.41 -21.93
C LEU A 585 22.93 5.01 -21.31
N LYS A 586 23.09 4.90 -20.00
CA LYS A 586 23.18 3.63 -19.29
C LYS A 586 22.16 3.53 -18.17
N LEU A 587 21.85 2.29 -17.79
CA LEU A 587 21.25 1.93 -16.51
C LEU A 587 22.33 1.41 -15.57
N THR A 588 22.08 1.59 -14.28
CA THR A 588 22.81 0.94 -13.18
C THR A 588 21.89 -0.05 -12.48
N ASN A 589 22.45 -1.01 -11.74
CA ASN A 589 21.72 -1.83 -10.76
C ASN A 589 22.13 -1.50 -9.32
N LYS A 590 22.80 -0.36 -9.15
CA LYS A 590 23.24 0.15 -7.88
C LYS A 590 22.95 1.64 -7.83
N LEU A 591 22.08 2.04 -6.91
CA LEU A 591 21.73 3.44 -6.70
C LEU A 591 22.94 4.22 -6.18
N ASP A 592 23.09 5.46 -6.65
CA ASP A 592 24.13 6.41 -6.23
C ASP A 592 23.46 7.73 -5.84
N GLY A 593 23.77 8.24 -4.65
CA GLY A 593 23.05 9.38 -4.07
C GLY A 593 21.84 8.99 -3.20
N GLY A 594 21.15 10.00 -2.67
CA GLY A 594 19.96 9.83 -1.82
C GLY A 594 20.14 9.02 -0.52
N GLU A 595 19.01 8.71 0.11
CA GLU A 595 18.92 7.88 1.33
C GLU A 595 19.19 6.38 1.06
N ASN A 596 19.07 5.95 -0.20
CA ASN A 596 19.19 4.55 -0.63
C ASN A 596 20.48 4.29 -1.43
N CYS A 597 21.53 5.08 -1.16
CA CYS A 597 22.83 4.89 -1.82
C CYS A 597 23.34 3.47 -1.60
N GLY A 598 23.56 2.74 -2.70
CA GLY A 598 24.06 1.37 -2.69
C GLY A 598 22.99 0.28 -2.79
N SER A 599 21.70 0.60 -2.75
CA SER A 599 20.61 -0.36 -2.95
C SER A 599 20.66 -0.99 -4.35
N PHE A 600 20.22 -2.25 -4.45
CA PHE A 600 20.26 -3.02 -5.70
C PHE A 600 19.04 -2.71 -6.59
N SER A 601 19.06 -1.56 -7.25
CA SER A 601 18.01 -1.13 -8.16
C SER A 601 18.53 -0.13 -9.20
N SER A 602 17.69 0.21 -10.18
CA SER A 602 18.03 1.13 -11.27
C SER A 602 17.58 2.56 -11.07
N PHE A 603 16.54 2.77 -10.26
CA PHE A 603 16.03 4.09 -9.96
C PHE A 603 15.13 4.09 -8.73
N ASN A 604 15.02 5.25 -8.11
CA ASN A 604 14.02 5.60 -7.10
C ASN A 604 13.79 7.12 -7.14
N TRP A 605 13.07 7.66 -6.16
CA TRP A 605 12.77 9.10 -6.07
C TRP A 605 13.99 10.02 -6.00
N GLY A 606 15.14 9.54 -5.51
CA GLY A 606 16.38 10.32 -5.33
C GLY A 606 17.55 9.84 -6.18
N CYS A 607 17.30 8.91 -7.11
CA CYS A 607 18.25 8.35 -8.06
C CYS A 607 17.52 8.19 -9.41
N THR A 608 17.39 9.27 -10.16
CA THR A 608 16.44 9.40 -11.27
C THR A 608 17.04 9.18 -12.65
N ALA A 609 18.35 8.91 -12.75
CA ALA A 609 19.00 8.71 -14.05
C ALA A 609 18.37 7.58 -14.88
N GLY A 610 17.91 6.51 -14.22
CA GLY A 610 17.23 5.41 -14.91
C GLY A 610 15.98 5.85 -15.68
N LEU A 611 15.25 6.85 -15.15
CA LEU A 611 14.06 7.41 -15.75
C LEU A 611 14.38 8.06 -17.11
N GLY A 612 15.42 8.88 -17.16
CA GLY A 612 15.90 9.51 -18.40
C GLY A 612 16.35 8.50 -19.45
N THR A 613 17.09 7.47 -19.04
CA THR A 613 17.54 6.39 -19.94
C THR A 613 16.37 5.62 -20.56
N LEU A 614 15.32 5.32 -19.79
CA LEU A 614 14.12 4.65 -20.29
C LEU A 614 13.30 5.57 -21.23
N THR A 615 13.20 6.86 -20.93
CA THR A 615 12.60 7.86 -21.82
C THR A 615 13.32 7.94 -23.16
N LEU A 616 14.66 7.95 -23.16
CA LEU A 616 15.46 7.98 -24.39
C LEU A 616 15.26 6.75 -25.27
N LEU A 617 15.03 5.56 -24.66
CA LEU A 617 14.70 4.36 -25.41
C LEU A 617 13.36 4.50 -26.14
N LEU A 618 12.30 4.92 -25.43
CA LEU A 618 10.97 5.15 -26.01
C LEU A 618 10.98 6.23 -27.10
N ASN A 619 11.87 7.23 -26.96
CA ASN A 619 11.98 8.38 -27.85
C ASN A 619 13.23 8.37 -28.74
N SER A 620 13.75 7.17 -29.06
CA SER A 620 15.05 6.97 -29.70
C SER A 620 15.17 7.44 -31.16
N LYS A 621 14.07 7.86 -31.80
CA LYS A 621 14.04 8.29 -33.22
C LYS A 621 15.02 9.42 -33.57
N ASN A 622 15.31 10.29 -32.60
CA ASN A 622 16.21 11.43 -32.77
C ASN A 622 17.65 11.13 -32.29
N LEU A 623 17.94 9.91 -31.83
CA LEU A 623 19.26 9.52 -31.36
C LEU A 623 20.10 8.85 -32.47
N PRO A 624 21.43 9.03 -32.44
CA PRO A 624 22.35 8.24 -33.25
C PRO A 624 22.22 6.72 -32.98
N ALA A 625 22.36 5.90 -34.02
CA ALA A 625 22.16 4.45 -33.92
C ALA A 625 23.13 3.76 -32.93
N ASP A 626 24.33 4.29 -32.74
CA ASP A 626 25.30 3.81 -31.74
C ASP A 626 24.87 4.15 -30.31
N GLU A 627 24.22 5.29 -30.10
CA GLU A 627 23.63 5.65 -28.81
C GLU A 627 22.42 4.77 -28.49
N VAL A 628 21.54 4.51 -29.46
CA VAL A 628 20.42 3.56 -29.31
C VAL A 628 20.93 2.17 -28.96
N SER A 629 22.00 1.71 -29.64
CA SER A 629 22.62 0.42 -29.34
C SER A 629 23.21 0.38 -27.92
N THR A 630 23.78 1.49 -27.45
CA THR A 630 24.32 1.62 -26.09
C THR A 630 23.22 1.51 -25.04
N LEU A 631 22.11 2.24 -25.24
CA LEU A 631 20.92 2.19 -24.38
C LEU A 631 20.37 0.77 -24.27
N GLN A 632 20.09 0.13 -25.42
CA GLN A 632 19.52 -1.22 -25.47
C GLN A 632 20.43 -2.26 -24.79
N ASN A 633 21.73 -2.23 -25.08
CA ASN A 633 22.67 -3.16 -24.46
C ASN A 633 22.75 -2.97 -22.95
N SER A 634 22.78 -1.72 -22.48
CA SER A 634 22.83 -1.44 -21.03
C SER A 634 21.57 -1.88 -20.31
N ILE A 635 20.39 -1.67 -20.89
CA ILE A 635 19.11 -2.10 -20.30
C ILE A 635 19.05 -3.63 -20.20
N VAL A 636 19.43 -4.33 -21.27
CA VAL A 636 19.44 -5.81 -21.28
C VAL A 636 20.47 -6.37 -20.31
N GLU A 637 21.67 -5.77 -20.21
CA GLU A 637 22.70 -6.17 -19.24
C GLU A 637 22.21 -6.03 -17.79
N ILE A 638 21.57 -4.90 -17.47
CA ILE A 638 21.04 -4.67 -16.13
C ILE A 638 19.84 -5.57 -15.82
N ALA A 639 18.91 -5.75 -16.76
CA ALA A 639 17.80 -6.71 -16.60
C ALA A 639 18.30 -8.14 -16.38
N GLN A 640 19.36 -8.56 -17.09
CA GLN A 640 19.96 -9.86 -16.86
C GLN A 640 20.47 -10.00 -15.43
N SER A 641 21.06 -8.95 -14.85
CA SER A 641 21.51 -9.00 -13.45
C SER A 641 20.36 -9.19 -12.44
N TYR A 642 19.14 -8.78 -12.79
CA TYR A 642 17.95 -9.01 -11.97
C TYR A 642 17.44 -10.45 -12.11
N VAL A 643 17.38 -10.98 -13.33
CA VAL A 643 17.05 -12.40 -13.58
C VAL A 643 18.07 -13.33 -12.89
N ASP A 644 19.37 -13.04 -13.05
CA ASP A 644 20.44 -13.79 -12.39
C ASP A 644 20.28 -13.73 -10.85
N LYS A 645 19.77 -12.61 -10.31
CA LYS A 645 19.49 -12.49 -8.87
C LYS A 645 18.29 -13.34 -8.45
N GLU A 646 17.23 -13.40 -9.23
CA GLU A 646 16.10 -14.30 -8.95
C GLU A 646 16.55 -15.77 -8.92
N ASP A 647 17.42 -16.19 -9.85
CA ASP A 647 17.97 -17.55 -9.87
C ASP A 647 18.85 -17.89 -8.65
N GLU A 648 19.48 -16.88 -8.05
CA GLU A 648 20.30 -17.02 -6.83
C GLU A 648 19.45 -17.06 -5.54
N GLN A 649 18.28 -16.42 -5.54
CA GLN A 649 17.43 -16.26 -4.36
C GLN A 649 16.45 -17.42 -4.21
N GLY A 650 16.31 -17.95 -2.99
CA GLY A 650 15.44 -19.10 -2.72
C GLY A 650 13.95 -18.83 -2.92
N TYR A 651 13.54 -17.58 -2.75
CA TYR A 651 12.18 -17.08 -3.04
C TYR A 651 12.09 -16.38 -4.41
N GLY A 652 13.18 -16.39 -5.19
CA GLY A 652 13.32 -15.80 -6.52
C GLY A 652 12.87 -14.34 -6.60
N ILE A 653 13.37 -13.53 -5.66
CA ILE A 653 13.18 -12.08 -5.61
C ILE A 653 14.28 -11.40 -6.46
N PRO A 654 13.98 -10.40 -7.31
CA PRO A 654 14.99 -9.64 -8.06
C PRO A 654 15.64 -8.54 -7.21
N TYR A 655 15.95 -8.85 -5.94
CA TYR A 655 16.55 -7.92 -4.98
C TYR A 655 17.54 -8.64 -4.06
N GLN A 656 18.29 -7.87 -3.26
CA GLN A 656 19.29 -8.42 -2.36
C GLN A 656 19.55 -7.51 -1.16
N ILE A 657 20.21 -8.08 -0.15
CA ILE A 657 20.74 -7.35 1.01
C ILE A 657 21.66 -6.21 0.59
N ALA A 658 21.48 -5.05 1.23
CA ALA A 658 22.37 -3.92 1.18
C ALA A 658 23.09 -3.69 2.53
N SER A 659 24.18 -2.94 2.48
CA SER A 659 24.92 -2.48 3.65
C SER A 659 24.85 -0.96 3.75
N TYR A 660 24.14 -0.43 4.73
CA TYR A 660 23.86 0.99 4.87
C TYR A 660 23.86 1.45 6.34
N THR A 661 23.74 2.76 6.56
CA THR A 661 23.61 3.36 7.89
C THR A 661 22.29 4.11 7.98
N ASP A 662 21.63 4.06 9.14
CA ASP A 662 20.43 4.82 9.41
C ASP A 662 20.49 5.43 10.82
N LYS A 663 19.87 6.59 11.01
CA LYS A 663 19.89 7.31 12.29
C LYS A 663 19.24 6.54 13.44
N SER A 664 18.41 5.53 13.15
CA SER A 664 17.78 4.68 14.15
C SER A 664 18.70 3.61 14.74
N TYR A 665 19.91 3.43 14.20
CA TYR A 665 20.86 2.40 14.63
C TYR A 665 22.32 2.88 14.56
N ASP A 666 23.04 2.77 15.68
CA ASP A 666 24.47 3.10 15.76
C ASP A 666 25.33 1.94 15.21
N GLY A 667 25.44 1.86 13.88
CA GLY A 667 26.25 0.87 13.19
C GLY A 667 25.86 0.66 11.73
N ILE A 668 26.45 -0.36 11.11
CA ILE A 668 26.08 -0.80 9.75
C ILE A 668 24.91 -1.77 9.86
N ILE A 669 23.87 -1.50 9.09
CA ILE A 669 22.74 -2.40 8.87
C ILE A 669 23.07 -3.24 7.65
N ASN A 670 22.93 -4.56 7.76
CA ASN A 670 22.99 -5.48 6.63
C ASN A 670 21.60 -6.09 6.46
N GLY A 671 20.84 -5.56 5.51
CA GLY A 671 19.50 -6.05 5.25
C GLY A 671 18.80 -5.22 4.18
N TYR A 672 17.47 -5.23 4.22
CA TYR A 672 16.64 -4.48 3.28
C TYR A 672 16.35 -3.09 3.83
N GLU A 673 16.38 -2.08 2.96
CA GLU A 673 16.01 -0.71 3.23
C GLU A 673 14.49 -0.53 3.27
N TRP A 674 14.05 0.63 3.79
CA TRP A 674 12.65 1.01 3.73
C TRP A 674 12.16 1.10 2.28
N GLY A 675 11.00 0.50 2.02
CA GLY A 675 10.39 0.48 0.70
C GLY A 675 10.98 -0.59 -0.19
N SER A 676 11.49 -1.69 0.37
CA SER A 676 12.16 -2.76 -0.39
C SER A 676 11.30 -3.33 -1.51
N ASN A 677 9.98 -3.43 -1.32
CA ASN A 677 9.06 -3.84 -2.38
C ASN A 677 9.08 -2.90 -3.58
N SER A 678 9.37 -1.62 -3.38
CA SER A 678 9.49 -0.65 -4.48
C SER A 678 10.67 -0.95 -5.40
N PHE A 679 11.80 -1.42 -4.85
CA PHE A 679 12.96 -1.82 -5.65
C PHE A 679 12.66 -3.09 -6.45
N VAL A 680 11.96 -4.06 -5.85
CA VAL A 680 11.51 -5.27 -6.54
C VAL A 680 10.68 -4.92 -7.78
N ILE A 681 9.67 -4.07 -7.60
CA ILE A 681 8.74 -3.73 -8.68
C ILE A 681 9.37 -2.76 -9.71
N ASN A 682 10.27 -1.86 -9.31
CA ASN A 682 11.05 -1.04 -10.24
C ASN A 682 12.01 -1.89 -11.09
N ASN A 683 12.63 -2.93 -10.49
CA ASN A 683 13.49 -3.86 -11.22
C ASN A 683 12.67 -4.68 -12.24
N ALA A 684 11.41 -5.00 -11.93
CA ALA A 684 10.49 -5.64 -12.88
C ALA A 684 10.18 -4.77 -14.10
N ILE A 685 10.08 -3.44 -13.95
CA ILE A 685 9.95 -2.51 -15.09
C ILE A 685 11.16 -2.65 -16.03
N VAL A 686 12.38 -2.72 -15.48
CA VAL A 686 13.60 -2.87 -16.30
C VAL A 686 13.62 -4.20 -17.05
N MET A 687 13.19 -5.29 -16.41
CA MET A 687 13.03 -6.59 -17.07
C MET A 687 11.97 -6.55 -18.18
N ALA A 688 10.84 -5.89 -17.94
CA ALA A 688 9.81 -5.67 -18.96
C ALA A 688 10.35 -4.91 -20.19
N TYR A 689 11.16 -3.86 -19.99
CA TYR A 689 11.85 -3.19 -21.09
C TYR A 689 12.87 -4.09 -21.82
N ALA A 690 13.56 -4.98 -21.12
CA ALA A 690 14.45 -5.96 -21.75
C ALA A 690 13.67 -6.99 -22.59
N TYR A 691 12.46 -7.39 -22.16
CA TYR A 691 11.56 -8.18 -23.00
C TYR A 691 11.17 -7.41 -24.26
N ASP A 692 10.78 -6.14 -24.15
CA ASP A 692 10.43 -5.31 -25.30
C ASP A 692 11.59 -5.22 -26.32
N ILE A 693 12.83 -5.12 -25.85
CA ILE A 693 14.04 -5.02 -26.70
C ILE A 693 14.37 -6.36 -27.40
N THR A 694 14.24 -7.47 -26.68
CA THR A 694 14.85 -8.75 -27.07
C THR A 694 13.83 -9.80 -27.50
N GLY A 695 12.62 -9.76 -26.94
CA GLY A 695 11.59 -10.78 -27.04
C GLY A 695 11.92 -12.07 -26.28
N LYS A 696 12.96 -12.10 -25.44
CA LYS A 696 13.33 -13.34 -24.72
C LYS A 696 12.43 -13.60 -23.52
N MET A 697 11.87 -14.79 -23.44
CA MET A 697 10.89 -15.15 -22.41
C MET A 697 11.40 -15.06 -20.96
N GLU A 698 12.73 -15.12 -20.76
CA GLU A 698 13.35 -14.98 -19.43
C GLU A 698 13.02 -13.63 -18.77
N TYR A 699 12.96 -12.54 -19.54
CA TYR A 699 12.75 -11.21 -18.96
C TYR A 699 11.29 -10.94 -18.57
N ILE A 700 10.31 -11.40 -19.37
CA ILE A 700 8.90 -11.29 -18.97
C ILE A 700 8.54 -12.29 -17.87
N SER A 701 9.20 -13.46 -17.84
CA SER A 701 9.09 -14.37 -16.70
C SER A 701 9.65 -13.71 -15.45
N GLY A 702 10.81 -13.07 -15.52
CA GLY A 702 11.40 -12.31 -14.41
C GLY A 702 10.48 -11.19 -13.89
N ALA A 703 9.86 -10.42 -14.79
CA ALA A 703 8.86 -9.43 -14.39
C ALA A 703 7.64 -10.06 -13.68
N SER A 704 7.23 -11.26 -14.09
CA SER A 704 6.15 -12.01 -13.45
C SER A 704 6.57 -12.64 -12.10
N THR A 705 7.80 -13.16 -11.97
CA THR A 705 8.29 -13.77 -10.73
C THR A 705 8.60 -12.74 -9.65
N ALA A 706 8.95 -11.51 -10.03
CA ALA A 706 8.95 -10.37 -9.13
C ALA A 706 7.57 -10.19 -8.45
N MET A 707 6.48 -10.34 -9.21
CA MET A 707 5.12 -10.31 -8.66
C MET A 707 4.79 -11.54 -7.82
N ASP A 708 5.34 -12.72 -8.12
CA ASP A 708 5.18 -13.89 -7.24
C ASP A 708 5.68 -13.61 -5.83
N TYR A 709 6.85 -12.96 -5.69
CA TYR A 709 7.36 -12.53 -4.38
C TYR A 709 6.41 -11.55 -3.70
N ILE A 710 5.95 -10.53 -4.43
CA ILE A 710 5.03 -9.50 -3.90
C ILE A 710 3.69 -10.10 -3.45
N LEU A 711 3.22 -11.15 -4.13
CA LEU A 711 1.92 -11.79 -3.92
C LEU A 711 1.99 -13.07 -3.07
N GLY A 712 3.07 -13.29 -2.30
CA GLY A 712 3.10 -14.32 -1.25
C GLY A 712 4.16 -15.40 -1.40
N ARG A 713 4.95 -15.45 -2.48
CA ARG A 713 6.13 -16.33 -2.60
C ARG A 713 7.32 -15.72 -1.84
N ASN A 714 7.16 -15.57 -0.54
CA ASN A 714 8.14 -14.99 0.38
C ASN A 714 8.02 -15.69 1.76
N PRO A 715 9.02 -15.60 2.66
CA PRO A 715 9.06 -16.40 3.88
C PRO A 715 8.00 -16.03 4.93
N LEU A 716 7.22 -14.98 4.70
CA LEU A 716 6.09 -14.60 5.53
C LEU A 716 4.76 -15.12 4.97
N GLU A 717 4.78 -15.73 3.77
CA GLU A 717 3.60 -16.06 2.98
C GLU A 717 2.64 -14.85 2.92
N GLN A 718 3.21 -13.65 2.75
CA GLN A 718 2.49 -12.38 2.81
C GLN A 718 2.28 -11.85 1.39
N SER A 719 1.04 -11.63 0.96
CA SER A 719 0.81 -10.72 -0.16
C SER A 719 0.89 -9.28 0.35
N TYR A 720 1.80 -8.49 -0.21
CA TYR A 720 2.01 -7.09 0.17
C TYR A 720 1.02 -6.12 -0.49
N ILE A 721 0.05 -6.64 -1.25
CA ILE A 721 -0.98 -5.85 -1.92
C ILE A 721 -2.31 -6.09 -1.22
N THR A 722 -2.94 -5.00 -0.78
CA THR A 722 -4.24 -5.09 -0.11
C THR A 722 -5.29 -5.78 -0.99
N GLY A 723 -6.07 -6.69 -0.40
CA GLY A 723 -7.20 -7.36 -1.06
C GLY A 723 -6.86 -8.41 -2.13
N TYR A 724 -5.57 -8.71 -2.37
CA TYR A 724 -5.14 -9.74 -3.32
C TYR A 724 -4.32 -10.83 -2.62
N GLY A 725 -4.76 -12.08 -2.72
CA GLY A 725 -4.19 -13.22 -1.99
C GLY A 725 -4.92 -13.55 -0.68
N GLU A 726 -4.81 -14.78 -0.19
CA GLU A 726 -5.49 -15.24 1.03
C GLU A 726 -4.89 -14.65 2.31
N HIS A 727 -3.60 -14.30 2.31
CA HIS A 727 -2.90 -13.64 3.41
C HIS A 727 -2.33 -12.30 2.92
N ALA A 728 -3.23 -11.38 2.62
CA ALA A 728 -2.94 -10.05 2.09
C ALA A 728 -2.79 -8.98 3.19
N THR A 729 -2.03 -7.92 2.90
CA THR A 729 -1.93 -6.75 3.76
C THR A 729 -3.32 -6.19 4.03
N THR A 730 -3.63 -5.91 5.30
CA THR A 730 -4.95 -5.46 5.74
C THR A 730 -4.89 -4.10 6.43
N TYR A 731 -3.80 -3.79 7.14
CA TYR A 731 -3.69 -2.62 8.01
C TYR A 731 -2.50 -1.74 7.67
N PRO A 732 -2.43 -1.18 6.44
CA PRO A 732 -1.34 -0.28 6.07
C PRO A 732 -1.31 0.95 6.97
N HIS A 733 -0.12 1.50 7.23
CA HIS A 733 0.04 2.76 7.96
C HIS A 733 -0.55 3.91 7.14
N HIS A 734 -1.75 4.35 7.53
CA HIS A 734 -2.47 5.42 6.85
C HIS A 734 -3.45 6.14 7.78
N ARG A 735 -3.39 7.48 7.85
CA ARG A 735 -4.24 8.30 8.74
C ARG A 735 -5.73 8.11 8.54
N TYR A 736 -6.14 7.97 7.28
CA TYR A 736 -7.55 7.73 6.93
C TYR A 736 -7.97 6.25 6.97
N TRP A 737 -7.17 5.29 6.48
CA TRP A 737 -7.49 3.86 6.53
C TRP A 737 -7.13 3.25 7.89
N SER A 738 -7.72 3.83 8.95
CA SER A 738 -7.34 3.60 10.35
C SER A 738 -8.29 2.69 11.14
N TYR A 739 -9.05 1.81 10.47
CA TYR A 739 -10.03 0.91 11.12
C TYR A 739 -9.46 0.13 12.31
N GLN A 740 -8.20 -0.32 12.24
CA GLN A 740 -7.55 -1.08 13.32
C GLN A 740 -7.45 -0.30 14.63
N LEU A 741 -7.32 1.03 14.57
CA LEU A 741 -7.28 1.91 15.75
C LEU A 741 -8.67 2.39 16.15
N ASP A 742 -9.50 2.75 15.17
CA ASP A 742 -10.85 3.27 15.39
C ASP A 742 -11.79 2.75 14.29
N PRO A 743 -12.78 1.89 14.63
CA PRO A 743 -13.68 1.28 13.66
C PRO A 743 -14.63 2.27 12.96
N THR A 744 -14.63 3.55 13.35
CA THR A 744 -15.30 4.61 12.59
C THR A 744 -14.52 5.05 11.36
N PHE A 745 -13.23 4.70 11.24
CA PHE A 745 -12.41 4.89 10.05
C PHE A 745 -12.51 3.67 9.11
N PRO A 746 -12.36 3.84 7.80
CA PRO A 746 -12.40 2.73 6.85
C PRO A 746 -11.19 1.80 6.94
N MET A 747 -11.35 0.56 6.44
CA MET A 747 -10.23 -0.29 6.02
C MET A 747 -9.68 0.20 4.68
N ALA A 748 -8.45 -0.19 4.35
CA ALA A 748 -7.87 0.13 3.05
C ALA A 748 -8.66 -0.53 1.90
N PRO A 749 -8.76 0.10 0.72
CA PRO A 749 -9.27 -0.53 -0.50
C PRO A 749 -8.29 -1.63 -0.97
N ALA A 750 -8.70 -2.42 -1.96
CA ALA A 750 -7.78 -3.36 -2.62
C ALA A 750 -6.82 -2.62 -3.58
N GLY A 751 -5.71 -3.27 -3.94
CA GLY A 751 -4.76 -2.78 -4.95
C GLY A 751 -3.71 -1.80 -4.44
N VAL A 752 -3.47 -1.75 -3.13
CA VAL A 752 -2.48 -0.85 -2.52
C VAL A 752 -1.23 -1.62 -2.11
N LEU A 753 -0.07 -1.23 -2.62
CA LEU A 753 1.23 -1.83 -2.29
C LEU A 753 1.83 -1.25 -1.01
N SER A 754 2.14 -2.15 -0.07
CA SER A 754 2.91 -1.85 1.13
C SER A 754 4.42 -1.79 0.85
N GLY A 755 5.14 -0.96 1.62
CA GLY A 755 6.60 -0.79 1.49
C GLY A 755 7.41 -2.07 1.70
N GLY A 756 6.91 -3.00 2.52
CA GLY A 756 7.51 -4.32 2.72
C GLY A 756 8.65 -4.35 3.74
N PRO A 757 9.44 -5.43 3.75
CA PRO A 757 10.44 -5.67 4.79
C PRO A 757 11.49 -4.56 4.90
N ASN A 758 11.79 -4.13 6.13
CA ASN A 758 12.79 -3.11 6.43
C ASN A 758 13.63 -3.50 7.66
N SER A 759 14.92 -3.72 7.45
CA SER A 759 15.85 -4.22 8.46
C SER A 759 16.38 -3.15 9.41
N ALA A 760 16.15 -1.85 9.12
CA ALA A 760 16.47 -0.76 10.04
C ALA A 760 15.50 -0.71 11.24
N MET A 761 14.30 -1.29 11.10
CA MET A 761 13.28 -1.37 12.15
C MET A 761 13.02 0.01 12.77
N GLN A 762 12.68 1.00 11.95
CA GLN A 762 12.74 2.41 12.35
C GLN A 762 11.58 2.82 13.26
N ASP A 763 10.50 2.02 13.31
CA ASP A 763 9.34 2.26 14.16
C ASP A 763 9.35 1.48 15.48
N PRO A 764 8.67 1.99 16.54
CA PRO A 764 8.55 1.28 17.81
C PRO A 764 7.80 -0.05 17.74
N TRP A 765 6.93 -0.24 16.74
CA TRP A 765 6.04 -1.41 16.68
C TRP A 765 6.81 -2.67 16.25
N ILE A 766 7.55 -2.58 15.15
CA ILE A 766 8.40 -3.70 14.68
C ILE A 766 9.48 -4.04 15.71
N LYS A 767 10.10 -3.04 16.36
CA LYS A 767 11.02 -3.26 17.49
C LYS A 767 10.32 -3.87 18.70
N GLY A 768 9.06 -3.52 18.92
CA GLY A 768 8.20 -4.03 19.98
C GLY A 768 7.91 -5.54 19.87
N MET A 769 8.12 -6.15 18.70
CA MET A 769 8.10 -7.61 18.53
C MET A 769 9.30 -8.31 19.20
N GLY A 770 10.21 -7.56 19.81
CA GLY A 770 11.47 -8.06 20.37
C GLY A 770 12.58 -8.20 19.33
N TYR A 771 12.31 -7.77 18.09
CA TYR A 771 13.23 -7.86 16.97
C TYR A 771 14.43 -6.94 17.18
N LYS A 772 15.61 -7.41 16.75
CA LYS A 772 16.85 -6.63 16.80
C LYS A 772 17.45 -6.53 15.40
N VAL A 773 17.94 -5.34 15.09
CA VAL A 773 18.67 -5.05 13.85
C VAL A 773 19.85 -6.03 13.73
N ASN A 774 20.08 -6.55 12.52
CA ASN A 774 21.10 -7.54 12.18
C ASN A 774 20.96 -8.92 12.87
N THR A 775 19.83 -9.26 13.50
CA THR A 775 19.63 -10.61 14.10
C THR A 775 18.49 -11.41 13.47
N ILE A 776 17.67 -10.77 12.64
CA ILE A 776 16.56 -11.39 11.93
C ILE A 776 16.88 -11.34 10.45
N ALA A 777 16.47 -12.40 9.74
CA ALA A 777 16.65 -12.45 8.29
C ALA A 777 15.88 -11.29 7.63
N PRO A 778 16.49 -10.54 6.71
CA PRO A 778 15.93 -9.31 6.16
C PRO A 778 14.49 -9.41 5.64
N GLN A 779 14.11 -10.51 4.97
CA GLN A 779 12.76 -10.71 4.44
C GLN A 779 11.69 -10.93 5.51
N LEU A 780 12.07 -11.22 6.76
CA LEU A 780 11.15 -11.40 7.88
C LEU A 780 10.88 -10.08 8.64
N CYS A 781 11.56 -8.99 8.29
CA CYS A 781 11.45 -7.70 8.97
C CYS A 781 10.21 -6.90 8.51
N TYR A 782 9.02 -7.48 8.62
CA TYR A 782 7.74 -6.87 8.24
C TYR A 782 6.65 -7.16 9.28
N LEU A 783 5.69 -6.25 9.41
CA LEU A 783 4.53 -6.42 10.29
C LEU A 783 3.29 -5.74 9.70
N ASP A 784 2.24 -6.51 9.42
CA ASP A 784 0.94 -5.96 8.98
C ASP A 784 0.18 -5.32 10.14
N HIS A 785 0.62 -4.12 10.52
CA HIS A 785 0.01 -3.34 11.58
C HIS A 785 0.11 -1.86 11.27
N ILE A 786 -0.96 -1.12 11.57
CA ILE A 786 -1.08 0.30 11.23
C ILE A 786 -0.02 1.19 11.88
N GLU A 787 0.46 0.84 13.07
CA GLU A 787 1.53 1.57 13.76
C GLU A 787 2.94 1.27 13.20
N SER A 788 3.11 0.28 12.30
CA SER A 788 4.42 -0.08 11.71
C SER A 788 4.69 0.68 10.42
N TRP A 789 4.86 2.00 10.50
CA TRP A 789 5.14 2.84 9.33
C TRP A 789 6.41 2.44 8.58
N SER A 790 7.44 1.91 9.26
CA SER A 790 8.71 1.60 8.60
C SER A 790 8.67 0.33 7.76
N THR A 791 7.65 -0.51 7.94
CA THR A 791 7.49 -1.77 7.19
C THR A 791 6.15 -1.88 6.45
N ASN A 792 5.14 -1.09 6.83
CA ASN A 792 3.77 -1.24 6.33
C ASN A 792 3.08 0.06 5.91
N GLU A 793 3.82 1.14 5.69
CA GLU A 793 3.27 2.32 5.00
C GLU A 793 2.95 2.01 3.52
N VAL A 794 2.26 2.94 2.86
CA VAL A 794 1.88 2.91 1.45
C VAL A 794 2.12 4.30 0.87
N THR A 795 2.57 4.40 -0.38
CA THR A 795 2.95 5.69 -0.99
C THR A 795 2.63 5.75 -2.49
N ILE A 796 2.58 6.96 -3.06
CA ILE A 796 2.41 7.21 -4.50
C ILE A 796 3.52 6.61 -5.36
N ASN A 797 4.78 6.60 -4.90
CA ASN A 797 5.92 6.09 -5.68
C ASN A 797 6.05 4.57 -5.64
N TRP A 798 5.38 3.88 -4.72
CA TRP A 798 5.32 2.42 -4.68
C TRP A 798 4.14 1.90 -5.50
N ASN A 799 3.01 2.61 -5.47
CA ASN A 799 1.82 2.24 -6.24
C ASN A 799 1.96 2.54 -7.74
N ALA A 800 2.84 3.47 -8.14
CA ALA A 800 3.04 3.82 -9.55
C ALA A 800 3.66 2.66 -10.35
N PRO A 801 4.77 2.06 -9.88
CA PRO A 801 5.32 0.90 -10.56
C PRO A 801 4.46 -0.36 -10.39
N LEU A 802 3.65 -0.47 -9.33
CA LEU A 802 2.63 -1.54 -9.25
C LEU A 802 1.64 -1.43 -10.43
N ALA A 803 1.03 -0.26 -10.63
CA ALA A 803 0.11 -0.03 -11.74
C ALA A 803 0.78 -0.30 -13.09
N TRP A 804 2.02 0.15 -13.26
CA TRP A 804 2.83 -0.09 -14.46
C TRP A 804 3.00 -1.58 -14.76
N VAL A 805 3.48 -2.37 -13.79
CA VAL A 805 3.80 -3.79 -13.99
C VAL A 805 2.54 -4.61 -14.17
N VAL A 806 1.47 -4.32 -13.43
CA VAL A 806 0.18 -5.01 -13.58
C VAL A 806 -0.38 -4.77 -14.98
N SER A 807 -0.47 -3.50 -15.41
CA SER A 807 -0.95 -3.17 -16.77
C SER A 807 -0.10 -3.85 -17.84
N TYR A 808 1.22 -3.86 -17.68
CA TYR A 808 2.14 -4.52 -18.60
C TYR A 808 1.89 -6.02 -18.69
N LEU A 809 1.82 -6.71 -17.55
CA LEU A 809 1.68 -8.16 -17.52
C LEU A 809 0.33 -8.62 -18.06
N GLU A 810 -0.77 -7.93 -17.73
CA GLU A 810 -2.09 -8.23 -18.29
C GLU A 810 -2.12 -8.13 -19.83
N ASP A 811 -1.39 -7.17 -20.41
CA ASP A 811 -1.35 -6.97 -21.85
C ASP A 811 -0.39 -7.92 -22.57
N VAL A 812 0.79 -8.13 -21.99
CA VAL A 812 1.91 -8.79 -22.67
C VAL A 812 1.97 -10.27 -22.36
N ALA A 813 1.77 -10.70 -21.10
CA ALA A 813 1.91 -12.10 -20.70
C ALA A 813 0.99 -13.07 -21.48
N PRO A 814 -0.28 -12.75 -21.79
CA PRO A 814 -1.16 -13.64 -22.55
C PRO A 814 -0.69 -13.90 -23.98
N THR A 815 0.10 -12.98 -24.55
CA THR A 815 0.56 -13.04 -25.95
C THR A 815 2.07 -13.12 -26.10
N ALA A 816 2.78 -13.37 -25.00
CA ALA A 816 4.22 -13.45 -24.95
C ALA A 816 4.73 -14.64 -25.78
N GLU A 817 5.73 -14.37 -26.62
CA GLU A 817 6.39 -15.35 -27.48
C GLU A 817 7.88 -15.04 -27.59
N GLU A 818 8.71 -16.09 -27.70
CA GLU A 818 10.15 -15.95 -27.87
C GLU A 818 10.48 -15.20 -29.17
N GLY A 819 11.31 -14.16 -29.06
CA GLY A 819 11.74 -13.31 -30.17
C GLY A 819 10.72 -12.23 -30.59
N LYS A 820 9.55 -12.15 -29.95
CA LYS A 820 8.55 -11.11 -30.20
C LYS A 820 8.97 -9.80 -29.50
N LYS A 821 9.54 -8.88 -30.28
CA LYS A 821 9.94 -7.55 -29.79
C LYS A 821 8.76 -6.59 -29.77
N ALA A 822 8.87 -5.53 -28.97
CA ALA A 822 7.88 -4.47 -28.96
C ALA A 822 7.89 -3.68 -30.29
N PRO A 823 6.71 -3.21 -30.77
CA PRO A 823 6.60 -2.51 -32.06
C PRO A 823 7.50 -1.27 -32.24
N TYR A 824 7.74 -0.53 -31.15
CA TYR A 824 8.60 0.66 -31.19
C TYR A 824 10.11 0.32 -31.25
N ILE A 825 10.48 -0.94 -31.02
CA ILE A 825 11.86 -1.44 -31.13
C ILE A 825 12.16 -1.94 -32.56
N ASP A 826 11.24 -2.67 -33.18
CA ASP A 826 11.45 -3.25 -34.51
C ASP A 826 10.98 -2.35 -35.67
N GLY A 827 10.33 -1.22 -35.35
CA GLY A 827 9.87 -0.22 -36.30
C GLY A 827 8.57 -0.59 -37.00
N SER A 828 7.82 -1.58 -36.48
CA SER A 828 6.50 -1.98 -37.00
C SER A 828 5.39 -0.98 -36.69
N VAL A 829 5.60 -0.11 -35.71
CA VAL A 829 4.77 1.08 -35.43
C VAL A 829 5.67 2.31 -35.44
N THR A 830 5.24 3.38 -36.12
CA THR A 830 5.87 4.71 -35.98
C THR A 830 5.18 5.45 -34.84
N PRO A 831 5.85 5.72 -33.71
CA PRO A 831 5.24 6.48 -32.62
C PRO A 831 5.05 7.93 -33.05
N ASP A 832 3.80 8.35 -33.24
CA ASP A 832 3.43 9.76 -33.20
C ASP A 832 2.53 9.99 -32.00
N PRO A 833 3.06 10.55 -30.89
CA PRO A 833 2.26 10.90 -29.72
C PRO A 833 1.10 11.87 -30.04
N GLY A 834 1.15 12.56 -31.18
CA GLY A 834 0.11 13.47 -31.66
C GLY A 834 -0.92 12.87 -32.62
N ASP A 835 -0.78 11.58 -32.99
CA ASP A 835 -1.75 10.91 -33.87
C ASP A 835 -2.75 10.08 -33.05
N THR A 836 -3.56 10.77 -32.23
CA THR A 836 -4.78 10.20 -31.63
C THR A 836 -5.91 10.09 -32.67
N THR A 837 -5.60 9.57 -33.87
CA THR A 837 -6.66 9.18 -34.80
C THR A 837 -7.37 7.95 -34.24
N THR A 838 -8.52 8.19 -33.63
CA THR A 838 -9.59 7.18 -33.47
C THR A 838 -9.61 6.30 -34.70
N THR A 839 -9.32 5.01 -34.53
CA THR A 839 -9.29 4.01 -35.59
C THR A 839 -10.71 3.84 -36.12
N SER A 840 -11.12 4.70 -37.06
CA SER A 840 -12.30 4.45 -37.87
C SER A 840 -11.95 3.32 -38.83
N VAL A 841 -12.50 2.14 -38.57
CA VAL A 841 -12.43 1.01 -39.50
C VAL A 841 -13.04 1.47 -40.83
N SER A 842 -12.19 1.68 -41.82
CA SER A 842 -12.61 2.02 -43.17
C SER A 842 -13.24 0.79 -43.83
N GLU A 843 -14.55 0.74 -43.90
CA GLU A 843 -15.23 -0.12 -44.87
C GLU A 843 -14.87 0.37 -46.28
N SER A 844 -14.22 -0.50 -47.03
CA SER A 844 -13.93 -0.29 -48.45
C SER A 844 -15.24 -0.22 -49.24
N LYS A 845 -15.52 0.97 -49.78
CA LYS A 845 -16.60 1.18 -50.75
C LYS A 845 -16.32 0.40 -52.04
N PRO A 846 -17.23 -0.47 -52.52
CA PRO A 846 -17.15 -1.00 -53.87
C PRO A 846 -17.63 0.04 -54.88
N ASP A 847 -17.03 -0.06 -56.06
CA ASP A 847 -17.17 0.80 -57.21
C ASP A 847 -18.60 0.90 -57.77
N ASP A 848 -18.85 2.03 -58.40
CA ASP A 848 -20.13 2.47 -58.96
C ASP A 848 -20.51 1.64 -60.21
N THR A 849 -21.66 0.96 -60.23
CA THR A 849 -22.34 0.59 -61.48
C THR A 849 -23.86 0.34 -61.30
N THR A 850 -24.63 1.33 -61.75
CA THR A 850 -25.90 1.26 -62.50
C THR A 850 -26.97 0.18 -62.16
N THR A 851 -28.05 0.65 -61.54
CA THR A 851 -29.48 0.52 -61.91
C THR A 851 -29.93 -0.72 -62.72
N THR A 852 -30.86 -1.53 -62.19
CA THR A 852 -32.30 -1.56 -62.60
C THR A 852 -33.09 -2.66 -61.87
N THR A 853 -34.30 -2.26 -61.47
CA THR A 853 -35.45 -2.92 -60.83
C THR A 853 -35.84 -4.32 -61.33
N LYS A 854 -36.19 -5.27 -60.42
CA LYS A 854 -37.47 -6.03 -60.49
C LYS A 854 -37.81 -6.92 -59.29
N THR A 855 -39.12 -7.02 -59.11
CA THR A 855 -40.00 -7.62 -58.11
C THR A 855 -40.03 -9.16 -58.06
N THR A 856 -40.47 -9.69 -56.90
CA THR A 856 -41.35 -10.88 -56.66
C THR A 856 -40.72 -12.15 -56.05
N THR A 857 -40.88 -12.28 -54.73
CA THR A 857 -41.57 -13.33 -53.95
C THR A 857 -41.52 -14.85 -54.33
N VAL A 858 -41.26 -15.67 -53.28
CA VAL A 858 -41.76 -17.02 -52.90
C VAL A 858 -40.95 -18.30 -53.28
N THR A 859 -40.31 -18.90 -52.22
CA THR A 859 -40.09 -20.35 -51.87
C THR A 859 -39.25 -21.26 -52.79
N THR A 860 -38.52 -22.31 -52.38
CA THR A 860 -38.22 -23.05 -51.12
C THR A 860 -37.11 -24.08 -51.42
N GLU A 861 -36.53 -24.67 -50.34
CA GLU A 861 -35.73 -25.91 -50.24
C GLU A 861 -34.20 -25.79 -50.44
N LYS A 862 -33.32 -26.37 -49.60
CA LYS A 862 -33.46 -27.19 -48.37
C LYS A 862 -32.10 -27.25 -47.65
N ASP A 863 -32.20 -27.13 -46.33
CA ASP A 863 -31.33 -27.49 -45.18
C ASP A 863 -30.10 -28.41 -45.34
N PRO A 864 -29.10 -28.33 -44.41
CA PRO A 864 -29.27 -28.82 -43.02
C PRO A 864 -28.67 -27.99 -41.85
N GLU A 865 -29.50 -27.78 -40.80
CA GLU A 865 -29.35 -28.04 -39.33
C GLU A 865 -27.94 -27.87 -38.69
N THR A 866 -27.68 -27.15 -37.58
CA THR A 866 -28.30 -27.12 -36.21
C THR A 866 -27.44 -26.14 -35.36
N SER A 867 -27.84 -25.40 -34.31
CA SER A 867 -29.11 -24.94 -33.75
C SER A 867 -28.77 -23.76 -32.80
N THR A 868 -29.07 -22.52 -33.19
CA THR A 868 -29.08 -21.35 -32.30
C THR A 868 -30.53 -21.10 -31.88
N THR A 869 -30.80 -21.21 -30.58
CA THR A 869 -32.10 -20.88 -30.01
C THR A 869 -32.21 -19.37 -29.86
N THR A 870 -32.74 -18.70 -30.89
CA THR A 870 -33.49 -17.45 -30.73
C THR A 870 -34.92 -17.85 -30.36
N GLY A 871 -35.24 -17.76 -29.08
CA GLY A 871 -36.61 -17.92 -28.59
C GLY A 871 -37.40 -16.67 -28.91
N ASN A 872 -38.12 -16.68 -30.02
CA ASN A 872 -39.24 -15.76 -30.24
C ASN A 872 -40.37 -16.21 -29.30
N GLY A 873 -40.31 -15.79 -28.04
CA GLY A 873 -41.35 -16.04 -27.04
C GLY A 873 -42.63 -15.32 -27.44
N ASP A 874 -43.75 -16.01 -27.31
CA ASP A 874 -45.08 -15.41 -27.43
C ASP A 874 -45.15 -14.15 -26.53
N PRO A 875 -45.34 -12.92 -27.08
CA PRO A 875 -45.40 -11.69 -26.29
C PRO A 875 -46.61 -11.61 -25.36
N SER A 876 -47.37 -12.70 -25.20
CA SER A 876 -48.45 -12.85 -24.21
C SER A 876 -48.14 -13.82 -23.07
N LYS A 877 -46.94 -14.41 -23.00
CA LYS A 877 -46.55 -15.35 -21.94
C LYS A 877 -45.48 -14.75 -21.02
N ILE A 878 -45.79 -14.69 -19.72
CA ILE A 878 -44.85 -14.23 -18.70
C ILE A 878 -43.67 -15.20 -18.60
N LEU A 879 -42.45 -14.68 -18.74
CA LEU A 879 -41.21 -15.39 -18.44
C LEU A 879 -40.60 -14.76 -17.19
N TRP A 880 -40.87 -15.38 -16.04
CA TRP A 880 -40.47 -14.86 -14.73
C TRP A 880 -38.94 -14.70 -14.64
N GLY A 881 -38.50 -13.46 -14.43
CA GLY A 881 -37.09 -13.05 -14.35
C GLY A 881 -36.49 -12.42 -15.61
N ASP A 882 -37.14 -12.51 -16.77
CA ASP A 882 -36.63 -11.96 -18.04
C ASP A 882 -37.07 -10.49 -18.20
N VAL A 883 -36.37 -9.59 -17.51
CA VAL A 883 -36.68 -8.16 -17.47
C VAL A 883 -36.26 -7.47 -18.77
N THR A 884 -35.23 -7.97 -19.45
CA THR A 884 -34.76 -7.49 -20.75
C THR A 884 -35.68 -7.89 -21.91
N VAL A 885 -36.54 -8.89 -21.70
CA VAL A 885 -37.48 -9.46 -22.68
C VAL A 885 -36.72 -10.07 -23.87
N ASP A 886 -35.55 -10.65 -23.60
CA ASP A 886 -34.70 -11.26 -24.61
C ASP A 886 -34.82 -12.80 -24.68
N GLY A 887 -35.67 -13.37 -23.83
CA GLY A 887 -35.97 -14.80 -23.76
C GLY A 887 -35.01 -15.58 -22.87
N ALA A 888 -34.05 -14.92 -22.21
CA ALA A 888 -33.17 -15.51 -21.22
C ALA A 888 -33.40 -14.87 -19.83
N VAL A 889 -32.96 -15.57 -18.78
CA VAL A 889 -32.88 -15.01 -17.43
C VAL A 889 -31.42 -15.06 -17.02
N ASP A 890 -30.73 -13.92 -17.08
CA ASP A 890 -29.32 -13.78 -16.73
C ASP A 890 -29.01 -12.46 -16.03
N VAL A 891 -27.73 -12.14 -15.87
CA VAL A 891 -27.29 -10.96 -15.12
C VAL A 891 -27.78 -9.64 -15.74
N ARG A 892 -28.08 -9.61 -17.04
CA ARG A 892 -28.57 -8.42 -17.73
C ARG A 892 -29.97 -8.03 -17.24
N ASP A 893 -30.79 -9.00 -16.85
CA ASP A 893 -32.11 -8.76 -16.26
C ASP A 893 -32.01 -8.12 -14.88
N VAL A 894 -31.06 -8.58 -14.07
CA VAL A 894 -30.77 -7.99 -12.75
C VAL A 894 -30.27 -6.56 -12.91
N THR A 895 -29.38 -6.32 -13.87
CA THR A 895 -28.84 -4.98 -14.15
C THR A 895 -29.95 -4.03 -14.58
N LEU A 896 -30.80 -4.42 -15.53
CA LEU A 896 -31.89 -3.58 -16.02
C LEU A 896 -32.97 -3.35 -14.94
N ALA A 897 -33.31 -4.36 -14.15
CA ALA A 897 -34.22 -4.22 -13.02
C ALA A 897 -33.66 -3.29 -11.93
N ASN A 898 -32.35 -3.34 -11.68
CA ASN A 898 -31.67 -2.46 -10.72
C ASN A 898 -31.67 -1.01 -11.22
N GLN A 899 -31.36 -0.78 -12.50
CA GLN A 899 -31.46 0.52 -13.14
C GLN A 899 -32.88 1.10 -13.07
N TYR A 900 -33.91 0.26 -13.26
CA TYR A 900 -35.30 0.67 -13.08
C TYR A 900 -35.63 1.06 -11.64
N TYR A 901 -35.24 0.23 -10.67
CA TYR A 901 -35.48 0.49 -9.25
C TYR A 901 -34.86 1.83 -8.79
N VAL A 902 -33.64 2.13 -9.25
CA VAL A 902 -32.95 3.40 -8.93
C VAL A 902 -33.32 4.55 -9.87
N LYS A 903 -34.31 4.38 -10.75
CA LYS A 903 -34.82 5.38 -11.71
C LYS A 903 -33.77 5.89 -12.71
N MET A 904 -32.78 5.06 -13.04
CA MET A 904 -31.78 5.33 -14.08
C MET A 904 -32.24 4.90 -15.47
N ASN A 905 -33.19 3.95 -15.59
CA ASN A 905 -33.69 3.48 -16.87
C ASN A 905 -35.16 3.00 -16.74
N ASP A 906 -35.92 3.00 -17.83
CA ASP A 906 -37.29 2.46 -17.84
C ASP A 906 -37.28 1.00 -18.34
N ILE A 907 -38.17 0.17 -17.78
CA ILE A 907 -38.44 -1.18 -18.31
C ILE A 907 -39.75 -1.23 -19.08
N SER A 908 -39.79 -2.09 -20.10
CA SER A 908 -40.99 -2.26 -20.91
C SER A 908 -42.16 -2.79 -20.08
N ALA A 909 -43.40 -2.62 -20.55
CA ALA A 909 -44.57 -3.17 -19.89
C ALA A 909 -44.49 -4.70 -19.70
N GLN A 910 -43.84 -5.41 -20.63
CA GLN A 910 -43.59 -6.85 -20.49
C GLN A 910 -42.46 -7.14 -19.51
N GLY A 911 -41.42 -6.32 -19.46
CA GLY A 911 -40.34 -6.41 -18.47
C GLY A 911 -40.85 -6.19 -17.04
N LEU A 912 -41.86 -5.33 -16.84
CA LEU A 912 -42.54 -5.17 -15.55
C LEU A 912 -43.28 -6.45 -15.13
N LEU A 913 -43.98 -7.09 -16.06
CA LEU A 913 -44.70 -8.34 -15.80
C LEU A 913 -43.74 -9.51 -15.55
N ASN A 914 -42.63 -9.57 -16.27
CA ASN A 914 -41.61 -10.60 -16.11
C ASN A 914 -40.79 -10.40 -14.81
N GLY A 915 -40.57 -9.14 -14.41
CA GLY A 915 -39.79 -8.76 -13.24
C GLY A 915 -40.50 -8.88 -11.89
N ASP A 916 -41.84 -8.90 -11.85
CA ASP A 916 -42.68 -9.01 -10.63
C ASP A 916 -42.74 -10.48 -10.12
N VAL A 917 -41.56 -11.08 -9.92
CA VAL A 917 -41.40 -12.49 -9.50
C VAL A 917 -41.86 -12.74 -8.06
N ILE A 918 -42.08 -11.68 -7.29
CA ILE A 918 -42.86 -11.67 -6.06
C ILE A 918 -44.11 -10.82 -6.36
N PRO A 919 -45.28 -11.43 -6.61
CA PRO A 919 -46.40 -10.78 -7.27
C PRO A 919 -47.12 -9.78 -6.34
N ASP A 920 -46.50 -8.62 -6.15
CA ASP A 920 -47.03 -7.47 -5.42
C ASP A 920 -47.33 -6.28 -6.34
N GLY A 921 -47.07 -6.45 -7.65
CA GLY A 921 -47.38 -5.49 -8.70
C GLY A 921 -46.32 -4.41 -8.87
N VAL A 922 -45.16 -4.56 -8.21
CA VAL A 922 -44.03 -3.62 -8.25
C VAL A 922 -42.74 -4.42 -8.41
N VAL A 923 -41.89 -4.03 -9.35
CA VAL A 923 -40.52 -4.59 -9.44
C VAL A 923 -39.62 -3.84 -8.48
N ASP A 924 -39.27 -4.45 -7.35
CA ASP A 924 -38.46 -3.85 -6.30
C ASP A 924 -37.27 -4.75 -5.86
N LEU A 925 -36.53 -4.33 -4.83
CA LEU A 925 -35.35 -5.07 -4.36
C LEU A 925 -35.64 -6.53 -3.96
N LYS A 926 -36.88 -6.86 -3.59
CA LYS A 926 -37.26 -8.24 -3.27
C LYS A 926 -37.24 -9.10 -4.52
N ASP A 927 -37.77 -8.61 -5.64
CA ASP A 927 -37.72 -9.30 -6.94
C ASP A 927 -36.30 -9.51 -7.41
N LEU A 928 -35.48 -8.46 -7.34
CA LEU A 928 -34.05 -8.55 -7.69
C LEU A 928 -33.34 -9.60 -6.82
N GLY A 929 -33.62 -9.63 -5.53
CA GLY A 929 -33.08 -10.63 -4.62
C GLY A 929 -33.47 -12.05 -5.03
N GLN A 930 -34.68 -12.24 -5.56
CA GLN A 930 -35.17 -13.54 -6.00
C GLN A 930 -34.58 -13.96 -7.35
N ILE A 931 -34.47 -13.04 -8.32
CA ILE A 931 -33.79 -13.27 -9.60
C ILE A 931 -32.31 -13.62 -9.35
N LYS A 932 -31.61 -12.88 -8.50
CA LYS A 932 -30.22 -13.18 -8.11
C LYS A 932 -30.08 -14.58 -7.53
N LYS A 933 -30.96 -14.98 -6.59
CA LYS A 933 -30.98 -16.34 -6.02
C LYS A 933 -31.19 -17.43 -7.08
N TYR A 934 -31.97 -17.14 -8.12
CA TYR A 934 -32.18 -18.07 -9.23
C TYR A 934 -30.90 -18.23 -10.08
N LEU A 935 -30.21 -17.13 -10.39
CA LEU A 935 -28.95 -17.15 -11.15
C LEU A 935 -27.85 -17.94 -10.45
N ILE A 936 -27.74 -17.82 -9.12
CA ILE A 936 -26.80 -18.59 -8.30
C ILE A 936 -27.33 -19.98 -7.88
N LYS A 937 -28.46 -20.42 -8.47
CA LYS A 937 -29.09 -21.74 -8.26
C LYS A 937 -29.50 -22.04 -6.81
N VAL A 938 -29.69 -21.01 -5.99
CA VAL A 938 -30.27 -21.11 -4.63
C VAL A 938 -31.77 -21.40 -4.69
N VAL A 939 -32.47 -20.88 -5.70
CA VAL A 939 -33.86 -21.26 -6.02
C VAL A 939 -33.94 -21.86 -7.42
N LYS A 940 -34.85 -22.82 -7.62
CA LYS A 940 -34.96 -23.59 -8.87
C LYS A 940 -35.97 -23.03 -9.87
N SER A 941 -36.76 -22.06 -9.47
CA SER A 941 -37.83 -21.46 -10.26
C SER A 941 -38.09 -20.03 -9.79
N LEU A 942 -38.46 -19.17 -10.72
CA LEU A 942 -38.95 -17.80 -10.47
C LEU A 942 -40.47 -17.68 -10.59
N ASP A 943 -41.16 -18.76 -10.94
CA ASP A 943 -42.63 -18.76 -11.01
C ASP A 943 -43.24 -18.63 -9.60
N PRO A 944 -43.98 -17.54 -9.31
CA PRO A 944 -44.62 -17.34 -8.01
C PRO A 944 -45.53 -18.49 -7.58
N ALA A 945 -46.12 -19.23 -8.53
CA ALA A 945 -46.95 -20.39 -8.24
C ALA A 945 -46.16 -21.59 -7.69
N THR A 946 -44.84 -21.57 -7.82
CA THR A 946 -43.92 -22.62 -7.35
C THR A 946 -43.08 -22.19 -6.15
N LEU A 947 -43.20 -20.93 -5.73
CA LEU A 947 -42.43 -20.31 -4.65
C LEU A 947 -43.18 -20.29 -3.30
N SER A 948 -44.35 -20.92 -3.21
CA SER A 948 -45.18 -21.04 -1.99
C SER A 948 -44.79 -22.17 -1.05
#